data_AF-A0A9W9K2U5-F1
#
_entry.id   AF-A0A9W9K2U5-F1
#
_cell.length_a   1.000
_cell.length_b   1.000
_cell.length_c   1.000
_cell.angle_alpha   90.00
_cell.angle_beta   90.00
_cell.angle_gamma   90.00
#
_symmetry.space_group_name_H-M   'P 1'
#
loop_
_entity.id
_entity.type
_entity.pdbx_description
1 polymer ?
#
loop_
_entity_poly.entity_id
_entity_poly.type
_entity_poly.pdbx_seq_one_letter_code
_entity_poly.pdbx_strand_id
1 'polypeptide(L)'
;MSTGTLFIRDSRTDANYEIPIHRNAVRATDLQRMRAPSIDADRADQVAHGLRVHDPGLQNTTVVESAISFSDHERGMLLFRGYTLEQLWDADFEDMFHLLVWGTHATERQRSELSQKLAQHMLDVPDAVHQAIMNLPRTASPLPLLLAGLAAYLACQPDVIPASSNPTLYQGNLDLADQMILKTVAAYAVVFARVRCHRLGIVWRPASPGRATTTMCYRWLASWTQRLIAPILYDCHAFGGLPCSTPIMEWRLAAAHGPLHFGATESAQRALREIGHPQNVPAFIDQVKTGQRKLFGYGHRAYKGVDPRVRPIQTILQDLIQGSNPLLDIAQAIEMMAGKDEYFLSRGLYPNADFYGNFVFTGIGLEPEFIPAAMLSHRIMGIMAHWREYMGMPPRIARDPRNPGSLQLQLGTHEQPSPTTPLLRPSSSTEPYSVFTTRQKRLIILAAALASSFSPLSANIYYPALNSIAKDLHVTPSEINLTITTYMICQGLAPAFMGSLADQAGRRPAYICCFLIYIGGNVALAVQHHFSALLVLRAVQSCGSSGTVALASAVAADIITSAERGMYLGVASLGNILAPSLGPILGGVLSQYLGWQAVFWFLAIAATAFFLPMWVFFPETCRAIVGNGSIAPSGWNRSIFNRVYTSRHSETRDPVVHSFRPLHRTVTTPNPWFTLRLLFDRPVNLVLLVNGFVFASYYAVTAGIPARFLALYELGDLGIGLCFIPAGLGSLVSATANGMIVDWNYRRMFAGAGQPAHKSQKQDIITFPIEQARLQIGLPMTVCAATSIALFGFLMNRGPPLWVALLMVFIICFCITAAYNVMNVLIVDLYYTTPATAMAANNLVRCFLGAGAAAALNPLIQRLGIQWTYYLVAGVLVVRLHIRYSEGQWISPGMTLDIGATRRIPEISSSGLRCNTHYVVFFLDLDVVLPATVIQTVILHWYQPNLVANCTPSLSFTPLAPDEGRHSFNVASYIGPQPPPGSHHRYVYLLFAQPPAYKFPDCFSHIPPETMEARAGFDVREFMRAAALGPPIAVNYFFARNDKPDGNHPSPSSSATTTSFQSVFCDTSPTGLWQTRGI
;
A
#
# COMPACT_ATOMS: atom_id res chain seq x y z
N MET A 1 -41.03 25.56 -15.66
CA MET A 1 -41.03 24.28 -14.91
C MET A 1 -42.11 24.35 -13.85
N SER A 2 -42.75 23.22 -13.53
CA SER A 2 -43.83 23.14 -12.55
C SER A 2 -43.38 23.38 -11.11
N THR A 3 -44.32 23.86 -10.29
CA THR A 3 -44.22 23.97 -8.84
C THR A 3 -45.43 23.27 -8.21
N GLY A 4 -45.28 22.74 -7.00
CA GLY A 4 -46.35 22.02 -6.30
C GLY A 4 -45.90 21.50 -4.93
N THR A 5 -46.66 20.56 -4.37
CA THR A 5 -46.33 19.92 -3.09
C THR A 5 -46.30 18.40 -3.26
N LEU A 6 -45.24 17.77 -2.77
CA LEU A 6 -45.08 16.32 -2.70
C LEU A 6 -45.50 15.85 -1.30
N PHE A 7 -46.52 14.99 -1.25
CA PHE A 7 -47.00 14.37 -0.01
C PHE A 7 -46.33 13.01 0.17
N ILE A 8 -45.74 12.76 1.35
CA ILE A 8 -45.01 11.52 1.67
C ILE A 8 -45.51 10.98 3.01
N ARG A 9 -45.88 9.70 3.04
CA ARG A 9 -46.23 8.95 4.26
C ARG A 9 -45.09 8.00 4.60
N ASP A 10 -44.50 8.13 5.79
CA ASP A 10 -43.48 7.19 6.28
C ASP A 10 -44.17 6.00 6.96
N SER A 11 -44.18 4.84 6.30
CA SER A 11 -44.86 3.63 6.79
C SER A 11 -44.28 3.06 8.09
N ARG A 12 -43.16 3.58 8.59
CA ARG A 12 -42.53 3.15 9.85
C ARG A 12 -43.07 3.90 11.07
N THR A 13 -43.50 5.15 10.88
CA THR A 13 -44.00 6.06 11.93
C THR A 13 -45.45 6.48 11.71
N ASP A 14 -46.02 6.13 10.56
CA ASP A 14 -47.29 6.59 10.00
C ASP A 14 -47.44 8.11 9.84
N ALA A 15 -46.33 8.85 9.94
CA ALA A 15 -46.29 10.30 9.81
C ALA A 15 -46.40 10.73 8.34
N ASN A 16 -47.21 11.77 8.10
CA ASN A 16 -47.34 12.42 6.80
C ASN A 16 -46.51 13.70 6.76
N TYR A 17 -45.86 13.95 5.62
CA TYR A 17 -44.96 15.07 5.39
C TYR A 17 -45.29 15.75 4.06
N GLU A 18 -45.13 17.07 4.03
CA GLU A 18 -45.27 17.90 2.84
C GLU A 18 -43.92 18.49 2.44
N ILE A 19 -43.49 18.27 1.20
CA ILE A 19 -42.24 18.79 0.65
C ILE A 19 -42.55 19.68 -0.56
N PRO A 20 -42.07 20.94 -0.59
CA PRO A 20 -42.29 21.82 -1.74
C PRO A 20 -41.49 21.34 -2.96
N ILE A 21 -42.18 21.21 -4.09
CA ILE A 21 -41.58 20.99 -5.41
C ILE A 21 -41.32 22.36 -6.02
N HIS A 22 -40.03 22.71 -6.20
CA HIS A 22 -39.58 23.90 -6.90
C HIS A 22 -38.92 23.49 -8.22
N ARG A 23 -39.42 24.03 -9.35
CA ARG A 23 -38.87 23.76 -10.69
C ARG A 23 -38.74 22.24 -11.01
N ASN A 24 -39.76 21.47 -10.66
CA ASN A 24 -39.78 20.00 -10.78
C ASN A 24 -38.66 19.26 -9.99
N ALA A 25 -38.12 19.89 -8.95
CA ALA A 25 -37.14 19.29 -8.03
C ALA A 25 -37.56 19.49 -6.56
N VAL A 26 -37.09 18.62 -5.68
CA VAL A 26 -37.23 18.71 -4.22
C VAL A 26 -35.85 18.81 -3.58
N ARG A 27 -35.72 19.53 -2.46
CA ARG A 27 -34.42 19.62 -1.76
C ARG A 27 -34.20 18.34 -0.95
N ALA A 28 -33.07 17.68 -1.16
CA ALA A 28 -32.70 16.48 -0.40
C ALA A 28 -32.63 16.72 1.13
N THR A 29 -32.40 17.97 1.56
CA THR A 29 -32.43 18.38 2.97
C THR A 29 -33.84 18.34 3.60
N ASP A 30 -34.91 18.46 2.82
CA ASP A 30 -36.27 18.43 3.38
C ASP A 30 -36.68 17.02 3.85
N LEU A 31 -36.06 15.98 3.30
CA LEU A 31 -36.23 14.59 3.73
C LEU A 31 -35.62 14.31 5.12
N GLN A 32 -34.69 15.14 5.59
CA GLN A 32 -34.08 15.02 6.94
C GLN A 32 -35.09 15.16 8.10
N ARG A 33 -36.29 15.70 7.80
CA ARG A 33 -37.41 15.81 8.74
C ARG A 33 -38.04 14.44 9.07
N MET A 34 -37.84 13.44 8.21
CA MET A 34 -38.31 12.07 8.40
C MET A 34 -37.30 11.29 9.24
N ARG A 35 -37.73 10.72 10.36
CA ARG A 35 -36.89 9.97 11.30
C ARG A 35 -37.48 8.59 11.56
N ALA A 36 -36.62 7.60 11.76
CA ALA A 36 -37.05 6.26 12.12
C ALA A 36 -37.64 6.22 13.56
N PRO A 37 -38.45 5.21 13.90
CA PRO A 37 -38.95 5.01 15.26
C PRO A 37 -37.82 4.91 16.29
N SER A 38 -38.10 5.34 17.53
CA SER A 38 -37.15 5.22 18.65
C SER A 38 -37.08 3.81 19.25
N ILE A 39 -38.12 3.00 19.03
CA ILE A 39 -38.29 1.64 19.55
C ILE A 39 -38.03 0.66 18.39
N ASP A 40 -37.24 -0.40 18.67
CA ASP A 40 -36.85 -1.50 17.77
C ASP A 40 -36.15 -1.14 16.43
N ALA A 41 -35.84 0.13 16.16
CA ALA A 41 -35.05 0.53 14.99
C ALA A 41 -33.53 0.30 15.18
N ASP A 42 -32.83 0.01 14.08
CA ASP A 42 -31.36 -0.05 14.07
C ASP A 42 -30.77 1.33 14.45
N ARG A 43 -29.70 1.35 15.24
CA ARG A 43 -28.96 2.59 15.55
C ARG A 43 -28.42 3.27 14.28
N ALA A 44 -28.23 2.53 13.18
CA ALA A 44 -27.88 3.07 11.87
C ALA A 44 -28.99 3.95 11.25
N ASP A 45 -30.24 3.83 11.71
CA ASP A 45 -31.38 4.65 11.29
C ASP A 45 -31.67 5.82 12.25
N GLN A 46 -31.04 5.83 13.44
CA GLN A 46 -31.18 6.86 14.47
C GLN A 46 -30.12 7.99 14.38
N VAL A 47 -29.46 8.15 13.22
CA VAL A 47 -28.47 9.23 13.00
C VAL A 47 -29.16 10.59 13.03
N ALA A 48 -28.52 11.59 13.63
CA ALA A 48 -29.07 12.92 13.97
C ALA A 48 -29.73 13.73 12.82
N HIS A 49 -29.60 13.30 11.56
CA HIS A 49 -30.02 14.02 10.35
C HIS A 49 -31.13 13.33 9.53
N GLY A 50 -31.79 12.28 10.04
CA GLY A 50 -32.99 11.70 9.41
C GLY A 50 -32.75 10.99 8.06
N LEU A 51 -33.80 10.91 7.23
CA LEU A 51 -33.82 10.16 5.96
C LEU A 51 -32.87 10.77 4.91
N ARG A 52 -32.14 9.91 4.20
CA ARG A 52 -31.11 10.27 3.21
C ARG A 52 -31.47 9.76 1.81
N VAL A 53 -31.19 10.56 0.78
CA VAL A 53 -31.31 10.15 -0.63
C VAL A 53 -30.11 9.28 -1.00
N HIS A 54 -30.37 8.11 -1.61
CA HIS A 54 -29.33 7.22 -2.14
C HIS A 54 -29.40 7.15 -3.68
N ASP A 55 -28.69 8.05 -4.35
CA ASP A 55 -28.63 8.15 -5.81
C ASP A 55 -27.16 7.99 -6.31
N PRO A 56 -26.68 6.74 -6.47
CA PRO A 56 -25.30 6.48 -6.87
C PRO A 56 -25.05 6.91 -8.33
N GLY A 57 -24.17 7.91 -8.48
CA GLY A 57 -23.88 8.53 -9.77
C GLY A 57 -24.78 9.73 -10.11
N LEU A 58 -25.65 10.14 -9.18
CA LEU A 58 -26.51 11.32 -9.28
C LEU A 58 -27.38 11.27 -10.55
N GLN A 59 -28.07 10.14 -10.73
CA GLN A 59 -28.87 9.83 -11.91
C GLN A 59 -30.13 10.69 -12.00
N ASN A 60 -30.70 11.07 -10.86
CA ASN A 60 -31.92 11.87 -10.76
C ASN A 60 -31.79 13.04 -9.74
N THR A 61 -30.56 13.44 -9.40
CA THR A 61 -30.29 14.50 -8.41
C THR A 61 -29.79 15.79 -9.07
N THR A 62 -30.61 16.83 -9.07
CA THR A 62 -30.19 18.20 -9.43
C THR A 62 -29.34 18.79 -8.32
N VAL A 63 -28.06 19.10 -8.61
CA VAL A 63 -27.09 19.58 -7.59
C VAL A 63 -26.89 21.10 -7.61
N VAL A 64 -26.99 21.75 -8.77
CA VAL A 64 -26.86 23.20 -8.90
C VAL A 64 -27.81 23.71 -9.98
N GLU A 65 -28.46 24.85 -9.74
CA GLU A 65 -29.16 25.59 -10.79
C GLU A 65 -28.13 26.44 -11.55
N SER A 66 -28.10 26.36 -12.88
CA SER A 66 -27.16 27.10 -13.73
C SER A 66 -27.89 27.80 -14.88
N ALA A 67 -27.40 28.98 -15.26
CA ALA A 67 -27.89 29.77 -16.38
C ALA A 67 -26.95 29.70 -17.61
N ILE A 68 -25.98 28.77 -17.62
CA ILE A 68 -24.95 28.68 -18.67
C ILE A 68 -25.41 27.83 -19.86
N SER A 69 -25.91 26.62 -19.61
CA SER A 69 -26.39 25.73 -20.67
C SER A 69 -27.65 24.96 -20.26
N PHE A 70 -28.49 24.64 -21.24
CA PHE A 70 -29.71 23.85 -21.10
C PHE A 70 -29.77 22.79 -22.19
N SER A 71 -30.25 21.60 -21.88
CA SER A 71 -30.42 20.53 -22.86
C SER A 71 -31.75 19.81 -22.69
N ASP A 72 -32.50 19.71 -23.79
CA ASP A 72 -33.71 18.89 -23.90
C ASP A 72 -33.33 17.59 -24.61
N HIS A 73 -33.41 16.50 -23.87
CA HIS A 73 -32.90 15.19 -24.29
C HIS A 73 -33.88 14.40 -25.16
N GLU A 74 -35.16 14.77 -25.13
CA GLU A 74 -36.21 14.19 -25.96
C GLU A 74 -36.28 14.91 -27.31
N ARG A 75 -36.17 16.24 -27.29
CA ARG A 75 -36.17 17.08 -28.50
C ARG A 75 -34.81 17.21 -29.17
N GLY A 76 -33.75 16.64 -28.58
CA GLY A 76 -32.38 16.78 -29.06
C GLY A 76 -31.87 18.23 -29.05
N MET A 77 -32.40 19.08 -28.17
CA MET A 77 -32.07 20.50 -28.12
C MET A 77 -30.88 20.76 -27.21
N LEU A 78 -30.03 21.70 -27.61
CA LEU A 78 -28.88 22.16 -26.85
C LEU A 78 -28.78 23.68 -26.95
N LEU A 79 -28.85 24.36 -25.80
CA LEU A 79 -28.78 25.81 -25.69
C LEU A 79 -27.58 26.24 -24.83
N PHE A 80 -26.86 27.26 -25.29
CA PHE A 80 -25.81 27.98 -24.54
C PHE A 80 -26.24 29.43 -24.36
N ARG A 81 -26.44 29.87 -23.11
CA ARG A 81 -27.05 31.17 -22.77
C ARG A 81 -28.38 31.46 -23.49
N GLY A 82 -29.10 30.42 -23.91
CA GLY A 82 -30.37 30.52 -24.66
C GLY A 82 -30.24 30.39 -26.19
N TYR A 83 -29.04 30.45 -26.75
CA TYR A 83 -28.78 30.29 -28.19
C TYR A 83 -28.57 28.82 -28.57
N THR A 84 -29.07 28.42 -29.74
CA THR A 84 -28.87 27.05 -30.25
C THR A 84 -27.46 26.84 -30.80
N LEU A 85 -27.04 25.59 -31.01
CA LEU A 85 -25.74 25.27 -31.60
C LEU A 85 -25.61 25.83 -33.04
N GLU A 86 -26.72 25.85 -33.79
CA GLU A 86 -26.79 26.38 -35.16
C GLU A 86 -26.59 27.89 -35.19
N GLN A 87 -27.12 28.63 -34.20
CA GLN A 87 -26.95 30.08 -34.07
C GLN A 87 -25.52 30.48 -33.67
N LEU A 88 -24.79 29.58 -33.02
CA LEU A 88 -23.42 29.78 -32.54
C LEU A 88 -22.37 29.11 -33.45
N TRP A 89 -22.79 28.58 -34.60
CA TRP A 89 -21.96 27.74 -35.47
C TRP A 89 -20.75 28.47 -36.06
N ASP A 90 -20.93 29.74 -36.38
CA ASP A 90 -19.91 30.63 -36.99
C ASP A 90 -19.23 31.54 -35.95
N ALA A 91 -19.41 31.28 -34.65
CA ALA A 91 -18.83 32.08 -33.57
C ALA A 91 -17.38 31.67 -33.25
N ASP A 92 -16.47 32.66 -33.17
CA ASP A 92 -15.08 32.41 -32.81
C ASP A 92 -14.90 31.94 -31.34
N PHE A 93 -13.70 31.48 -30.99
CA PHE A 93 -13.41 31.00 -29.63
C PHE A 93 -13.58 32.12 -28.62
N GLU A 94 -13.06 33.31 -28.92
CA GLU A 94 -13.22 34.51 -28.12
C GLU A 94 -14.70 34.92 -27.96
N ASP A 95 -15.52 34.79 -29.01
CA ASP A 95 -16.96 35.11 -28.98
C ASP A 95 -17.73 34.11 -28.09
N MET A 96 -17.46 32.81 -28.25
CA MET A 96 -18.03 31.73 -27.44
C MET A 96 -17.58 31.79 -25.97
N PHE A 97 -16.30 32.08 -25.73
CA PHE A 97 -15.74 32.22 -24.40
C PHE A 97 -16.37 33.41 -23.68
N HIS A 98 -16.53 34.53 -24.39
CA HIS A 98 -17.15 35.73 -23.83
C HIS A 98 -18.63 35.51 -23.50
N LEU A 99 -19.38 34.88 -24.42
CA LEU A 99 -20.78 34.51 -24.21
C LEU A 99 -20.96 33.59 -23.00
N LEU A 100 -20.14 32.53 -22.87
CA LEU A 100 -20.28 31.58 -21.77
C LEU A 100 -19.91 32.21 -20.42
N VAL A 101 -18.77 32.90 -20.33
CA VAL A 101 -18.25 33.44 -19.06
C VAL A 101 -19.02 34.68 -18.59
N TRP A 102 -19.23 35.67 -19.46
CA TRP A 102 -19.87 36.95 -19.10
C TRP A 102 -21.34 37.06 -19.50
N GLY A 103 -21.88 36.14 -20.30
CA GLY A 103 -23.31 36.07 -20.63
C GLY A 103 -23.74 36.94 -21.81
N THR A 104 -22.82 37.62 -22.48
CA THR A 104 -23.09 38.56 -23.58
C THR A 104 -22.20 38.25 -24.79
N HIS A 105 -22.69 38.53 -26.01
CA HIS A 105 -21.85 38.49 -27.20
C HIS A 105 -20.77 39.56 -27.12
N ALA A 106 -19.54 39.22 -27.54
CA ALA A 106 -18.46 40.19 -27.61
C ALA A 106 -18.68 41.17 -28.76
N THR A 107 -18.39 42.44 -28.52
CA THR A 107 -18.11 43.39 -29.61
C THR A 107 -16.76 43.08 -30.24
N GLU A 108 -16.54 43.49 -31.50
CA GLU A 108 -15.25 43.31 -32.18
C GLU A 108 -14.06 43.84 -31.37
N ARG A 109 -14.25 44.97 -30.67
CA ARG A 109 -13.28 45.54 -29.74
C ARG A 109 -13.00 44.60 -28.57
N GLN A 110 -14.03 44.10 -27.88
CA GLN A 110 -13.88 43.16 -26.76
C GLN A 110 -13.20 41.86 -27.20
N ARG A 111 -13.53 41.35 -28.38
CA ARG A 111 -12.88 40.18 -28.99
C ARG A 111 -11.37 40.42 -29.19
N SER A 112 -10.99 41.56 -29.75
CA SER A 112 -9.58 41.93 -29.93
C SER A 112 -8.85 42.11 -28.59
N GLU A 113 -9.46 42.81 -27.63
CA GLU A 113 -8.89 43.00 -26.28
C GLU A 113 -8.73 41.67 -25.52
N LEU A 114 -9.69 40.75 -25.65
CA LEU A 114 -9.65 39.41 -25.06
C LEU A 114 -8.52 38.56 -25.66
N SER A 115 -8.40 38.53 -26.99
CA SER A 115 -7.31 37.81 -27.67
C SER A 115 -5.94 38.38 -27.28
N GLN A 116 -5.81 39.70 -27.17
CA GLN A 116 -4.58 40.36 -26.72
C GLN A 116 -4.21 40.02 -25.27
N LYS A 117 -5.18 40.03 -24.34
CA LYS A 117 -4.96 39.64 -22.93
C LYS A 117 -4.54 38.17 -22.80
N LEU A 118 -5.16 37.28 -23.57
CA LEU A 118 -4.74 35.87 -23.63
C LEU A 118 -3.32 35.73 -24.20
N ALA A 119 -2.95 36.51 -25.23
CA ALA A 119 -1.58 36.52 -25.77
C ALA A 119 -0.54 36.89 -24.71
N GLN A 120 -0.84 37.94 -23.93
CA GLN A 120 0.02 38.42 -22.87
C GLN A 120 0.19 37.36 -21.77
N HIS A 121 -0.90 36.77 -21.27
CA HIS A 121 -0.80 35.73 -20.25
C HIS A 121 -0.17 34.41 -20.73
N MET A 122 -0.09 34.15 -22.04
CA MET A 122 0.72 33.04 -22.57
C MET A 122 2.23 33.33 -22.51
N LEU A 123 2.62 34.60 -22.64
CA LEU A 123 4.01 35.05 -22.48
C LEU A 123 4.43 35.11 -21.00
N ASP A 124 3.49 35.40 -20.10
CA ASP A 124 3.71 35.44 -18.65
C ASP A 124 3.93 34.05 -18.01
N VAL A 125 3.87 32.95 -18.77
CA VAL A 125 4.03 31.58 -18.23
C VAL A 125 5.50 31.31 -17.86
N PRO A 126 5.83 31.01 -16.58
CA PRO A 126 7.22 30.91 -16.13
C PRO A 126 8.00 29.73 -16.74
N ASP A 127 9.31 29.92 -16.97
CA ASP A 127 10.22 28.88 -17.49
C ASP A 127 10.26 27.61 -16.64
N ALA A 128 9.97 27.68 -15.34
CA ALA A 128 9.85 26.51 -14.46
C ALA A 128 8.80 25.50 -14.98
N VAL A 129 7.72 25.97 -15.61
CA VAL A 129 6.70 25.13 -16.28
C VAL A 129 7.32 24.36 -17.45
N HIS A 130 8.15 25.04 -18.24
CA HIS A 130 8.85 24.41 -19.34
C HIS A 130 9.87 23.37 -18.84
N GLN A 131 10.64 23.68 -17.80
CA GLN A 131 11.62 22.76 -17.20
C GLN A 131 10.94 21.52 -16.62
N ALA A 132 9.83 21.67 -15.88
CA ALA A 132 9.07 20.56 -15.32
C ALA A 132 8.60 19.56 -16.39
N ILE A 133 8.16 20.05 -17.56
CA ILE A 133 7.78 19.21 -18.70
C ILE A 133 9.01 18.56 -19.35
N MET A 134 10.08 19.33 -19.60
CA MET A 134 11.29 18.83 -20.29
C MET A 134 12.03 17.74 -19.50
N ASN A 135 12.01 17.82 -18.17
CA ASN A 135 12.70 16.87 -17.27
C ASN A 135 12.03 15.49 -17.20
N LEU A 136 10.82 15.34 -17.75
CA LEU A 136 10.10 14.07 -17.82
C LEU A 136 10.34 13.37 -19.18
N PRO A 137 10.27 12.03 -19.29
CA PRO A 137 10.55 11.32 -20.53
C PRO A 137 9.58 11.71 -21.67
N ARG A 138 10.11 11.92 -22.89
CA ARG A 138 9.29 12.17 -24.10
C ARG A 138 8.31 11.04 -24.43
N THR A 139 8.65 9.82 -24.02
CA THR A 139 7.81 8.62 -24.18
C THR A 139 6.65 8.53 -23.18
N ALA A 140 6.59 9.41 -22.17
CA ALA A 140 5.46 9.44 -21.25
C ALA A 140 4.14 9.79 -21.97
N SER A 141 3.03 9.30 -21.43
CA SER A 141 1.68 9.69 -21.86
C SER A 141 1.48 11.21 -21.66
N PRO A 142 0.64 11.89 -22.47
CA PRO A 142 0.37 13.32 -22.29
C PRO A 142 -0.14 13.69 -20.90
N LEU A 143 -0.97 12.86 -20.26
CA LEU A 143 -1.62 13.20 -18.98
C LEU A 143 -0.62 13.56 -17.86
N PRO A 144 0.36 12.73 -17.47
CA PRO A 144 1.38 13.10 -16.49
C PRO A 144 2.17 14.37 -16.84
N LEU A 145 2.51 14.57 -18.11
CA LEU A 145 3.27 15.73 -18.58
C LEU A 145 2.46 17.03 -18.44
N LEU A 146 1.17 16.98 -18.78
CA LEU A 146 0.24 18.11 -18.65
C LEU A 146 -0.04 18.44 -17.18
N LEU A 147 -0.24 17.43 -16.32
CA LEU A 147 -0.41 17.62 -14.87
C LEU A 147 0.84 18.25 -14.24
N ALA A 148 2.04 17.78 -14.60
CA ALA A 148 3.29 18.37 -14.12
C ALA A 148 3.45 19.84 -14.53
N GLY A 149 3.06 20.19 -15.77
CA GLY A 149 3.07 21.58 -16.25
C GLY A 149 2.11 22.50 -15.50
N LEU A 150 0.87 22.05 -15.26
CA LEU A 150 -0.12 22.84 -14.51
C LEU A 150 0.27 23.01 -13.03
N ALA A 151 0.76 21.94 -12.39
CA ALA A 151 1.21 21.99 -11.01
C ALA A 151 2.43 22.91 -10.84
N ALA A 152 3.36 22.90 -11.80
CA ALA A 152 4.49 23.84 -11.83
C ALA A 152 4.02 25.29 -12.02
N TYR A 153 3.00 25.54 -12.86
CA TYR A 153 2.44 26.88 -13.05
C TYR A 153 1.80 27.42 -11.77
N LEU A 154 1.06 26.57 -11.05
CA LEU A 154 0.46 26.92 -9.75
C LEU A 154 1.54 27.16 -8.67
N ALA A 155 2.59 26.35 -8.64
CA ALA A 155 3.69 26.50 -7.68
C ALA A 155 4.45 27.84 -7.84
N CYS A 156 4.46 28.41 -9.06
CA CYS A 156 5.02 29.75 -9.31
C CYS A 156 4.11 30.91 -8.87
N GLN A 157 2.89 30.67 -8.38
CA GLN A 157 1.92 31.70 -8.00
C GLN A 157 1.27 31.38 -6.63
N PRO A 158 2.02 31.38 -5.51
CA PRO A 158 1.47 31.04 -4.20
C PRO A 158 0.37 32.01 -3.72
N ASP A 159 0.41 33.27 -4.16
CA ASP A 159 -0.56 34.30 -3.76
C ASP A 159 -1.98 34.05 -4.30
N VAL A 160 -2.09 33.32 -5.43
CA VAL A 160 -3.39 32.99 -6.04
C VAL A 160 -4.05 31.76 -5.39
N ILE A 161 -3.46 31.22 -4.32
CA ILE A 161 -3.95 30.06 -3.56
C ILE A 161 -4.62 30.52 -2.25
N PRO A 162 -5.95 30.49 -2.13
CA PRO A 162 -6.70 30.96 -0.95
C PRO A 162 -6.33 30.32 0.38
N ALA A 163 -5.74 29.12 0.38
CA ALA A 163 -5.25 28.47 1.58
C ALA A 163 -3.95 29.09 2.14
N SER A 164 -3.15 29.76 1.31
CA SER A 164 -1.92 30.48 1.69
C SER A 164 -2.06 32.00 1.67
N SER A 165 -3.12 32.55 1.06
CA SER A 165 -3.40 33.99 1.03
C SER A 165 -4.68 34.38 1.78
N ASN A 166 -5.84 34.27 1.15
CA ASN A 166 -7.15 34.62 1.75
C ASN A 166 -8.20 33.55 1.42
N PRO A 167 -8.82 32.86 2.40
CA PRO A 167 -9.81 31.81 2.16
C PRO A 167 -11.01 32.19 1.29
N THR A 168 -11.36 33.48 1.19
CA THR A 168 -12.47 33.99 0.36
C THR A 168 -12.03 34.79 -0.86
N LEU A 169 -10.76 34.69 -1.28
CA LEU A 169 -10.12 35.52 -2.33
C LEU A 169 -10.99 35.81 -3.57
N TYR A 170 -11.69 34.80 -4.09
CA TYR A 170 -12.55 34.90 -5.28
C TYR A 170 -14.05 34.94 -4.97
N GLN A 171 -14.47 34.64 -3.74
CA GLN A 171 -15.88 34.50 -3.40
C GLN A 171 -16.54 35.89 -3.37
N GLY A 172 -17.48 36.14 -4.28
CA GLY A 172 -18.07 37.47 -4.48
C GLY A 172 -17.16 38.49 -5.18
N ASN A 173 -15.88 38.16 -5.44
CA ASN A 173 -14.94 39.01 -6.17
C ASN A 173 -14.76 38.50 -7.60
N LEU A 174 -15.74 38.82 -8.45
CA LEU A 174 -15.77 38.35 -9.84
C LEU A 174 -14.64 38.95 -10.69
N ASP A 175 -14.17 40.17 -10.41
CA ASP A 175 -13.09 40.79 -11.19
C ASP A 175 -11.76 40.03 -11.04
N LEU A 176 -11.47 39.56 -9.82
CA LEU A 176 -10.28 38.74 -9.57
C LEU A 176 -10.46 37.31 -10.09
N ALA A 177 -11.68 36.76 -10.03
CA ALA A 177 -12.00 35.48 -10.66
C ALA A 177 -11.78 35.56 -12.19
N ASP A 178 -12.21 36.64 -12.83
CA ASP A 178 -12.08 36.85 -14.28
C ASP A 178 -10.62 36.96 -14.73
N GLN A 179 -9.77 37.63 -13.95
CA GLN A 179 -8.32 37.63 -14.17
C GLN A 179 -7.72 36.22 -14.09
N MET A 180 -8.13 35.42 -13.10
CA MET A 180 -7.64 34.05 -12.94
C MET A 180 -8.17 33.08 -13.98
N ILE A 181 -9.37 33.32 -14.52
CA ILE A 181 -9.90 32.59 -15.68
C ILE A 181 -8.99 32.79 -16.90
N LEU A 182 -8.63 34.04 -17.21
CA LEU A 182 -7.74 34.35 -18.34
C LEU A 182 -6.35 33.71 -18.17
N LYS A 183 -5.75 33.86 -16.98
CA LYS A 183 -4.44 33.26 -16.64
C LYS A 183 -4.45 31.73 -16.77
N THR A 184 -5.44 31.04 -16.23
CA THR A 184 -5.53 29.57 -16.29
C THR A 184 -5.78 29.06 -17.71
N VAL A 185 -6.58 29.78 -18.51
CA VAL A 185 -6.83 29.47 -19.92
C VAL A 185 -5.55 29.61 -20.75
N ALA A 186 -4.79 30.68 -20.57
CA ALA A 186 -3.52 30.90 -21.24
C ALA A 186 -2.45 29.86 -20.83
N ALA A 187 -2.31 29.59 -19.52
CA ALA A 187 -1.38 28.60 -19.01
C ALA A 187 -1.67 27.19 -19.53
N TYR A 188 -2.94 26.79 -19.59
CA TYR A 188 -3.35 25.50 -20.14
C TYR A 188 -2.95 25.34 -21.62
N ALA A 189 -3.16 26.37 -22.44
CA ALA A 189 -2.76 26.35 -23.85
C ALA A 189 -1.24 26.22 -24.03
N VAL A 190 -0.45 26.93 -23.22
CA VAL A 190 1.02 26.84 -23.23
C VAL A 190 1.49 25.46 -22.79
N VAL A 191 0.94 24.91 -21.70
CA VAL A 191 1.26 23.57 -21.21
C VAL A 191 0.91 22.50 -22.27
N PHE A 192 -0.29 22.56 -22.87
CA PHE A 192 -0.70 21.64 -23.93
C PHE A 192 0.26 21.67 -25.13
N ALA A 193 0.55 22.85 -25.66
CA ALA A 193 1.44 23.00 -26.81
C ALA A 193 2.89 22.59 -26.48
N ARG A 194 3.39 22.89 -25.26
CA ARG A 194 4.73 22.52 -24.81
C ARG A 194 4.88 21.00 -24.65
N VAL A 195 3.87 20.31 -24.13
CA VAL A 195 3.86 18.84 -24.03
C VAL A 195 3.86 18.19 -25.42
N ARG A 196 3.06 18.70 -26.37
CA ARG A 196 3.10 18.21 -27.76
C ARG A 196 4.48 18.40 -28.41
N CYS A 197 5.07 19.59 -28.27
CA CYS A 197 6.42 19.86 -28.76
C CYS A 197 7.47 18.93 -28.12
N HIS A 198 7.36 18.66 -26.81
CA HIS A 198 8.27 17.75 -26.10
C HIS A 198 8.24 16.33 -26.68
N ARG A 199 7.04 15.74 -26.79
CA ARG A 199 6.86 14.36 -27.26
C ARG A 199 7.32 14.19 -28.71
N LEU A 200 6.99 15.15 -29.57
CA LEU A 200 7.40 15.15 -30.98
C LEU A 200 8.85 15.60 -31.22
N GLY A 201 9.56 16.09 -30.19
CA GLY A 201 10.91 16.64 -30.35
C GLY A 201 10.97 17.95 -31.15
N ILE A 202 9.84 18.64 -31.31
CA ILE A 202 9.73 19.91 -32.06
C ILE A 202 10.25 21.06 -31.19
N VAL A 203 11.01 21.99 -31.81
CA VAL A 203 11.51 23.19 -31.15
C VAL A 203 10.35 24.10 -30.74
N TRP A 204 10.27 24.40 -29.45
CA TRP A 204 9.29 25.33 -28.89
C TRP A 204 9.48 26.75 -29.44
N ARG A 205 8.36 27.44 -29.71
CA ARG A 205 8.33 28.86 -30.05
C ARG A 205 7.27 29.55 -29.19
N PRO A 206 7.60 30.65 -28.50
CA PRO A 206 6.62 31.38 -27.69
C PRO A 206 5.57 32.06 -28.58
N ALA A 207 4.46 32.48 -27.97
CA ALA A 207 3.44 33.28 -28.64
C ALA A 207 4.01 34.63 -29.09
N SER A 208 3.62 35.15 -30.25
CA SER A 208 3.99 36.50 -30.69
C SER A 208 2.80 37.47 -30.62
N PRO A 209 2.91 38.63 -29.95
CA PRO A 209 1.91 39.69 -30.01
C PRO A 209 1.76 40.21 -31.46
N GLY A 210 0.53 40.43 -31.91
CA GLY A 210 0.25 41.05 -33.22
C GLY A 210 0.28 40.11 -34.44
N ARG A 211 0.76 38.86 -34.32
CA ARG A 211 0.41 37.79 -35.26
C ARG A 211 -0.80 37.02 -34.72
N ALA A 212 -1.50 36.32 -35.60
CA ALA A 212 -2.54 35.34 -35.28
C ALA A 212 -1.96 34.09 -34.59
N THR A 213 -1.26 34.28 -33.46
CA THR A 213 -0.41 33.30 -32.77
C THR A 213 -1.02 32.80 -31.47
N THR A 214 -1.78 33.64 -30.76
CA THR A 214 -2.88 33.14 -29.91
C THR A 214 -3.74 32.21 -30.72
N THR A 215 -4.13 32.68 -31.91
CA THR A 215 -4.79 31.92 -32.98
C THR A 215 -3.88 30.91 -33.69
N MET A 216 -2.68 30.55 -33.21
CA MET A 216 -1.94 29.38 -33.73
C MET A 216 -1.96 28.23 -32.74
N CYS A 217 -1.71 28.47 -31.45
CA CYS A 217 -2.10 27.52 -30.40
C CYS A 217 -3.62 27.30 -30.41
N TYR A 218 -4.42 28.34 -30.69
CA TYR A 218 -5.87 28.22 -30.82
C TYR A 218 -6.39 27.86 -32.21
N ARG A 219 -5.93 28.30 -33.40
CA ARG A 219 -6.60 27.77 -34.65
C ARG A 219 -6.41 26.28 -34.81
N TRP A 220 -5.27 25.71 -34.40
CA TRP A 220 -5.10 24.26 -34.31
C TRP A 220 -6.06 23.60 -33.31
N LEU A 221 -6.62 24.35 -32.36
CA LEU A 221 -7.62 23.92 -31.38
C LEU A 221 -8.99 24.61 -31.55
N ALA A 222 -9.28 25.31 -32.66
CA ALA A 222 -10.47 26.15 -32.75
C ALA A 222 -11.03 26.30 -34.16
N SER A 223 -10.18 26.47 -35.19
CA SER A 223 -10.64 26.81 -36.55
C SER A 223 -11.60 25.82 -37.20
N TRP A 224 -11.65 24.58 -36.68
CA TRP A 224 -12.62 23.55 -37.09
C TRP A 224 -13.28 22.84 -35.91
N THR A 225 -12.75 22.98 -34.69
CA THR A 225 -13.19 22.25 -33.49
C THR A 225 -14.07 23.09 -32.55
N GLN A 226 -14.21 24.41 -32.76
CA GLN A 226 -15.29 25.24 -32.17
C GLN A 226 -16.66 24.56 -32.30
N ARG A 227 -16.85 23.86 -33.41
CA ARG A 227 -18.04 23.13 -33.85
C ARG A 227 -18.42 21.87 -33.03
N LEU A 228 -17.68 21.55 -31.96
CA LEU A 228 -17.83 20.33 -31.13
C LEU A 228 -18.37 20.61 -29.70
N ILE A 229 -19.21 21.63 -29.54
CA ILE A 229 -19.74 22.08 -28.24
C ILE A 229 -20.81 21.12 -27.70
N ALA A 230 -20.74 20.76 -26.42
CA ALA A 230 -21.79 20.02 -25.71
C ALA A 230 -22.08 20.63 -24.34
N PRO A 231 -23.26 20.39 -23.75
CA PRO A 231 -23.63 20.97 -22.47
C PRO A 231 -22.72 20.43 -21.37
N ILE A 232 -22.49 21.26 -20.36
CA ILE A 232 -21.97 20.81 -19.07
C ILE A 232 -23.19 20.72 -18.16
N LEU A 233 -23.71 19.51 -17.97
CA LEU A 233 -24.74 19.24 -16.96
C LEU A 233 -24.32 18.18 -15.92
N TYR A 234 -23.42 17.26 -16.29
CA TYR A 234 -23.13 16.06 -15.47
C TYR A 234 -21.84 16.10 -14.65
N ASP A 235 -21.02 17.15 -14.79
CA ASP A 235 -19.66 17.15 -14.22
C ASP A 235 -19.46 18.22 -13.13
N CYS A 236 -20.47 19.05 -12.83
CA CYS A 236 -20.39 20.16 -11.87
C CYS A 236 -20.06 19.75 -10.41
N HIS A 237 -20.16 18.46 -10.09
CA HIS A 237 -19.97 17.92 -8.73
C HIS A 237 -18.55 18.15 -8.15
N ALA A 238 -17.53 18.38 -8.96
CA ALA A 238 -16.15 18.59 -8.51
C ALA A 238 -15.80 20.05 -8.15
N PHE A 239 -16.66 21.04 -8.40
CA PHE A 239 -16.33 22.45 -8.16
C PHE A 239 -16.37 22.85 -6.68
N GLY A 240 -17.28 22.28 -5.89
CA GLY A 240 -17.57 22.75 -4.53
C GLY A 240 -16.54 22.33 -3.50
N GLY A 241 -15.32 22.83 -3.59
CA GLY A 241 -14.25 22.57 -2.63
C GLY A 241 -12.85 22.99 -3.09
N LEU A 242 -12.66 23.27 -4.39
CA LEU A 242 -11.40 23.77 -4.92
C LEU A 242 -11.44 25.29 -5.06
N PRO A 243 -10.59 26.03 -4.34
CA PRO A 243 -10.70 27.49 -4.28
C PRO A 243 -9.97 28.22 -5.43
N CYS A 244 -9.32 27.50 -6.35
CA CYS A 244 -8.58 28.08 -7.49
C CYS A 244 -8.98 27.42 -8.82
N SER A 245 -8.88 28.17 -9.92
CA SER A 245 -9.14 27.67 -11.29
C SER A 245 -8.12 26.63 -11.79
N THR A 246 -6.83 26.72 -11.42
CA THR A 246 -5.78 25.78 -11.89
C THR A 246 -5.92 24.34 -11.37
N PRO A 247 -6.06 24.07 -10.05
CA PRO A 247 -6.35 22.72 -9.53
C PRO A 247 -7.63 22.10 -10.11
N ILE A 248 -8.63 22.93 -10.42
CA ILE A 248 -9.85 22.46 -11.09
C ILE A 248 -9.50 21.92 -12.48
N MET A 249 -8.63 22.60 -13.24
CA MET A 249 -8.18 22.12 -14.54
C MET A 249 -7.36 20.84 -14.46
N GLU A 250 -6.52 20.67 -13.44
CA GLU A 250 -5.80 19.40 -13.18
C GLU A 250 -6.78 18.25 -12.90
N TRP A 251 -7.76 18.47 -12.03
CA TRP A 251 -8.78 17.46 -11.69
C TRP A 251 -9.66 17.10 -12.90
N ARG A 252 -10.05 18.11 -13.68
CA ARG A 252 -10.80 17.93 -14.94
C ARG A 252 -9.98 17.18 -15.98
N LEU A 253 -8.69 17.42 -16.06
CA LEU A 253 -7.79 16.72 -16.96
C LEU A 253 -7.65 15.24 -16.60
N ALA A 254 -7.53 14.92 -15.30
CA ALA A 254 -7.52 13.55 -14.83
C ALA A 254 -8.86 12.83 -15.11
N ALA A 255 -10.00 13.48 -14.83
CA ALA A 255 -11.32 12.94 -15.13
C ALA A 255 -11.58 12.74 -16.64
N ALA A 256 -11.15 13.70 -17.46
CA ALA A 256 -11.30 13.67 -18.92
C ALA A 256 -10.63 12.46 -19.57
N HIS A 257 -9.45 12.05 -19.10
CA HIS A 257 -8.72 10.88 -19.60
C HIS A 257 -9.34 9.54 -19.16
N GLY A 258 -10.42 9.54 -18.38
CA GLY A 258 -11.18 8.34 -18.06
C GLY A 258 -11.84 7.72 -19.32
N PRO A 259 -11.82 6.38 -19.49
CA PRO A 259 -12.36 5.71 -20.68
C PRO A 259 -13.89 5.72 -20.78
N LEU A 260 -14.58 6.22 -19.76
CA LEU A 260 -16.03 6.49 -19.75
C LEU A 260 -16.35 7.99 -19.90
N HIS A 261 -15.33 8.82 -20.16
CA HIS A 261 -15.43 10.24 -20.50
C HIS A 261 -14.72 10.48 -21.85
N PHE A 262 -13.82 11.46 -21.99
CA PHE A 262 -13.17 11.75 -23.29
C PHE A 262 -12.21 10.63 -23.73
N GLY A 263 -11.66 9.83 -22.80
CA GLY A 263 -10.92 8.60 -23.12
C GLY A 263 -11.74 7.53 -23.88
N ALA A 264 -13.06 7.69 -23.99
CA ALA A 264 -13.88 6.90 -24.90
C ALA A 264 -13.50 7.10 -26.37
N THR A 265 -13.00 8.28 -26.76
CA THR A 265 -12.54 8.56 -28.13
C THR A 265 -11.28 7.76 -28.50
N GLU A 266 -10.30 7.70 -27.61
CA GLU A 266 -9.11 6.87 -27.77
C GLU A 266 -9.46 5.38 -27.79
N SER A 267 -10.39 4.97 -26.92
CA SER A 267 -10.91 3.60 -26.87
C SER A 267 -11.66 3.20 -28.15
N ALA A 268 -12.44 4.12 -28.73
CA ALA A 268 -13.10 3.94 -30.03
C ALA A 268 -12.08 3.84 -31.18
N GLN A 269 -11.10 4.76 -31.25
CA GLN A 269 -9.99 4.71 -32.20
C GLN A 269 -9.26 3.36 -32.17
N ARG A 270 -8.99 2.84 -30.96
CA ARG A 270 -8.34 1.53 -30.79
C ARG A 270 -9.22 0.38 -31.28
N ALA A 271 -10.51 0.39 -30.94
CA ALA A 271 -11.47 -0.61 -31.42
C ALA A 271 -11.61 -0.61 -32.95
N LEU A 272 -11.65 0.57 -33.59
CA LEU A 272 -11.70 0.70 -35.06
C LEU A 272 -10.44 0.11 -35.73
N ARG A 273 -9.25 0.35 -35.15
CA ARG A 273 -7.99 -0.26 -35.62
C ARG A 273 -7.96 -1.78 -35.45
N GLU A 274 -8.55 -2.31 -34.38
CA GLU A 274 -8.68 -3.75 -34.16
C GLU A 274 -9.66 -4.42 -35.14
N ILE A 275 -10.70 -3.72 -35.61
CA ILE A 275 -11.62 -4.23 -36.63
C ILE A 275 -10.91 -4.33 -38.00
N GLY A 276 -10.05 -3.37 -38.31
CA GLY A 276 -9.12 -3.40 -39.45
C GLY A 276 -9.73 -3.16 -40.84
N HIS A 277 -10.90 -3.73 -41.14
CA HIS A 277 -11.57 -3.60 -42.44
C HIS A 277 -13.11 -3.59 -42.29
N PRO A 278 -13.88 -2.83 -43.09
CA PRO A 278 -15.35 -2.75 -42.97
C PRO A 278 -16.08 -4.10 -43.04
N GLN A 279 -15.51 -5.10 -43.73
CA GLN A 279 -16.08 -6.46 -43.82
C GLN A 279 -16.13 -7.20 -42.46
N ASN A 280 -15.33 -6.80 -41.48
CA ASN A 280 -15.29 -7.42 -40.15
C ASN A 280 -16.34 -6.82 -39.17
N VAL A 281 -17.01 -5.74 -39.57
CA VAL A 281 -17.99 -5.03 -38.73
C VAL A 281 -19.19 -5.90 -38.30
N PRO A 282 -19.74 -6.83 -39.11
CA PRO A 282 -20.79 -7.77 -38.65
C PRO A 282 -20.39 -8.57 -37.41
N ALA A 283 -19.22 -9.22 -37.45
CA ALA A 283 -18.73 -10.02 -36.34
C ALA A 283 -18.48 -9.18 -35.07
N PHE A 284 -18.05 -7.92 -35.24
CA PHE A 284 -17.89 -6.98 -34.12
C PHE A 284 -19.24 -6.57 -33.52
N ILE A 285 -20.27 -6.29 -34.33
CA ILE A 285 -21.62 -5.99 -33.84
C ILE A 285 -22.22 -7.17 -33.08
N ASP A 286 -22.00 -8.41 -33.51
CA ASP A 286 -22.44 -9.60 -32.77
C ASP A 286 -21.70 -9.77 -31.42
N GLN A 287 -20.41 -9.42 -31.34
CA GLN A 287 -19.67 -9.34 -30.07
C GLN A 287 -20.20 -8.24 -29.12
N VAL A 288 -20.72 -7.14 -29.67
CA VAL A 288 -21.38 -6.09 -28.89
C VAL A 288 -22.74 -6.56 -28.38
N LYS A 289 -23.56 -7.20 -29.22
CA LYS A 289 -24.88 -7.75 -28.83
C LYS A 289 -24.77 -8.83 -27.75
N THR A 290 -23.74 -9.67 -27.81
CA THR A 290 -23.44 -10.70 -26.80
C THR A 290 -22.75 -10.16 -25.54
N GLY A 291 -22.41 -8.86 -25.49
CA GLY A 291 -21.77 -8.22 -24.35
C GLY A 291 -20.29 -8.54 -24.14
N GLN A 292 -19.64 -9.18 -25.12
CA GLN A 292 -18.20 -9.48 -25.09
C GLN A 292 -17.35 -8.22 -25.29
N ARG A 293 -17.84 -7.26 -26.09
CA ARG A 293 -17.24 -5.95 -26.32
C ARG A 293 -18.27 -4.83 -26.08
N LYS A 294 -17.78 -3.61 -25.85
CA LYS A 294 -18.61 -2.39 -25.83
C LYS A 294 -18.38 -1.58 -27.10
N LEU A 295 -19.46 -1.01 -27.64
CA LEU A 295 -19.38 -0.01 -28.69
C LEU A 295 -19.19 1.38 -28.06
N PHE A 296 -17.96 1.88 -28.08
CA PHE A 296 -17.65 3.24 -27.62
C PHE A 296 -18.16 4.28 -28.64
N GLY A 297 -18.66 5.42 -28.15
CA GLY A 297 -19.30 6.44 -28.98
C GLY A 297 -20.79 6.18 -29.30
N TYR A 298 -21.40 5.12 -28.77
CA TYR A 298 -22.83 4.83 -28.94
C TYR A 298 -23.63 4.93 -27.65
N GLY A 299 -24.84 5.47 -27.78
CA GLY A 299 -25.70 5.83 -26.67
C GLY A 299 -25.23 7.08 -25.94
N HIS A 300 -26.15 7.67 -25.19
CA HIS A 300 -25.88 8.82 -24.34
C HIS A 300 -26.68 8.69 -23.04
N ARG A 301 -26.13 9.16 -21.91
CA ARG A 301 -26.84 9.15 -20.62
C ARG A 301 -28.13 9.98 -20.68
N ALA A 302 -28.03 11.11 -21.36
CA ALA A 302 -29.07 12.12 -21.47
C ALA A 302 -29.92 11.93 -22.74
N TYR A 303 -29.43 12.35 -23.93
CA TYR A 303 -30.11 12.17 -25.22
C TYR A 303 -30.64 10.74 -25.45
N LYS A 304 -31.90 10.64 -25.89
CA LYS A 304 -32.56 9.39 -26.29
C LYS A 304 -32.70 9.20 -27.80
N GLY A 305 -32.52 10.28 -28.57
CA GLY A 305 -32.40 10.25 -30.02
C GLY A 305 -30.96 10.47 -30.49
N VAL A 306 -30.78 10.81 -31.77
CA VAL A 306 -29.49 11.21 -32.34
C VAL A 306 -29.01 12.50 -31.66
N ASP A 307 -27.73 12.51 -31.26
CA ASP A 307 -27.07 13.66 -30.65
C ASP A 307 -26.99 14.83 -31.65
N PRO A 308 -27.50 16.04 -31.33
CA PRO A 308 -27.56 17.17 -32.27
C PRO A 308 -26.20 17.57 -32.84
N ARG A 309 -25.12 17.26 -32.10
CA ARG A 309 -23.74 17.56 -32.48
C ARG A 309 -23.22 16.68 -33.62
N VAL A 310 -23.84 15.52 -33.90
CA VAL A 310 -23.30 14.54 -34.85
C VAL A 310 -23.32 15.05 -36.30
N ARG A 311 -24.46 15.56 -36.80
CA ARG A 311 -24.54 16.03 -38.19
C ARG A 311 -23.56 17.18 -38.46
N PRO A 312 -23.46 18.21 -37.60
CA PRO A 312 -22.51 19.28 -37.83
C PRO A 312 -21.05 18.81 -37.81
N ILE A 313 -20.69 17.79 -37.00
CA ILE A 313 -19.37 17.14 -37.06
C ILE A 313 -19.14 16.44 -38.39
N GLN A 314 -20.13 15.71 -38.91
CA GLN A 314 -20.03 15.02 -40.19
C GLN A 314 -19.76 16.00 -41.35
N THR A 315 -20.34 17.20 -41.32
CA THR A 315 -20.02 18.29 -42.28
C THR A 315 -18.53 18.68 -42.22
N ILE A 316 -17.95 18.85 -41.02
CA ILE A 316 -16.51 19.16 -40.86
C ILE A 316 -15.63 18.06 -41.46
N LEU A 317 -16.03 16.79 -41.30
CA LEU A 317 -15.26 15.66 -41.82
C LEU A 317 -15.25 15.64 -43.35
N GLN A 318 -16.32 16.10 -44.00
CA GLN A 318 -16.39 16.29 -45.45
C GLN A 318 -15.43 17.41 -45.91
N ASP A 319 -15.33 18.51 -45.15
CA ASP A 319 -14.38 19.61 -45.44
C ASP A 319 -12.91 19.18 -45.26
N LEU A 320 -12.60 18.46 -44.16
CA LEU A 320 -11.23 18.11 -43.75
C LEU A 320 -10.64 16.90 -44.48
N ILE A 321 -11.45 15.86 -44.76
CA ILE A 321 -10.95 14.56 -45.24
C ILE A 321 -11.21 14.43 -46.74
N GLN A 322 -10.34 15.04 -47.54
CA GLN A 322 -10.34 14.91 -49.00
C GLN A 322 -9.70 13.58 -49.44
N GLY A 323 -10.41 12.46 -49.23
CA GLY A 323 -9.98 11.12 -49.63
C GLY A 323 -10.58 10.00 -48.76
N SER A 324 -10.28 8.74 -49.09
CA SER A 324 -10.69 7.58 -48.29
C SER A 324 -9.88 7.48 -46.99
N ASN A 325 -10.55 7.42 -45.84
CA ASN A 325 -9.92 7.15 -44.55
C ASN A 325 -10.44 5.78 -44.03
N PRO A 326 -9.62 4.72 -44.03
CA PRO A 326 -10.08 3.37 -43.70
C PRO A 326 -10.76 3.23 -42.33
N LEU A 327 -10.39 4.06 -41.34
CA LEU A 327 -11.03 4.03 -40.02
C LEU A 327 -12.39 4.74 -40.02
N LEU A 328 -12.56 5.76 -40.86
CA LEU A 328 -13.84 6.43 -41.07
C LEU A 328 -14.80 5.53 -41.85
N ASP A 329 -14.30 4.80 -42.85
CA ASP A 329 -15.08 3.83 -43.63
C ASP A 329 -15.65 2.71 -42.72
N ILE A 330 -14.84 2.24 -41.75
CA ILE A 330 -15.29 1.29 -40.71
C ILE A 330 -16.36 1.94 -39.80
N ALA A 331 -16.18 3.19 -39.38
CA ALA A 331 -17.15 3.89 -38.53
C ALA A 331 -18.50 4.12 -39.23
N GLN A 332 -18.49 4.47 -40.53
CA GLN A 332 -19.68 4.59 -41.36
C GLN A 332 -20.38 3.24 -41.56
N ALA A 333 -19.62 2.14 -41.73
CA ALA A 333 -20.18 0.79 -41.80
C ALA A 333 -20.83 0.36 -40.46
N ILE A 334 -20.22 0.71 -39.32
CA ILE A 334 -20.83 0.54 -37.99
C ILE A 334 -22.15 1.31 -37.90
N GLU A 335 -22.19 2.57 -38.30
CA GLU A 335 -23.41 3.39 -38.25
C GLU A 335 -24.52 2.83 -39.14
N MET A 336 -24.19 2.45 -40.39
CA MET A 336 -25.15 1.90 -41.33
C MET A 336 -25.82 0.62 -40.84
N MET A 337 -25.08 -0.24 -40.13
CA MET A 337 -25.62 -1.48 -39.57
C MET A 337 -26.32 -1.27 -38.23
N ALA A 338 -25.71 -0.55 -37.29
CA ALA A 338 -26.29 -0.29 -35.98
C ALA A 338 -27.61 0.51 -36.10
N GLY A 339 -27.72 1.42 -37.07
CA GLY A 339 -28.95 2.16 -37.38
C GLY A 339 -30.09 1.30 -37.97
N LYS A 340 -29.83 0.04 -38.33
CA LYS A 340 -30.83 -0.92 -38.86
C LYS A 340 -31.07 -2.12 -37.94
N ASP A 341 -30.21 -2.35 -36.94
CA ASP A 341 -30.27 -3.51 -36.04
C ASP A 341 -31.17 -3.21 -34.83
N GLU A 342 -32.18 -4.06 -34.63
CA GLU A 342 -33.20 -3.93 -33.58
C GLU A 342 -32.59 -3.81 -32.18
N TYR A 343 -31.43 -4.42 -31.92
CA TYR A 343 -30.77 -4.35 -30.62
C TYR A 343 -30.45 -2.91 -30.21
N PHE A 344 -30.00 -2.09 -31.16
CA PHE A 344 -29.58 -0.70 -30.91
C PHE A 344 -30.79 0.23 -30.87
N LEU A 345 -31.71 0.08 -31.83
CA LEU A 345 -32.93 0.88 -31.91
C LEU A 345 -33.81 0.72 -30.67
N SER A 346 -34.06 -0.52 -30.22
CA SER A 346 -34.86 -0.81 -29.02
C SER A 346 -34.26 -0.27 -27.71
N ARG A 347 -32.96 0.07 -27.71
CA ARG A 347 -32.21 0.60 -26.56
C ARG A 347 -31.88 2.09 -26.68
N GLY A 348 -32.28 2.77 -27.76
CA GLY A 348 -31.94 4.18 -28.02
C GLY A 348 -30.44 4.41 -28.19
N LEU A 349 -29.70 3.43 -28.73
CA LEU A 349 -28.25 3.50 -28.91
C LEU A 349 -27.90 4.14 -30.27
N TYR A 350 -27.95 5.47 -30.31
CA TYR A 350 -27.52 6.27 -31.45
C TYR A 350 -26.05 6.66 -31.35
N PRO A 351 -25.35 6.96 -32.46
CA PRO A 351 -24.03 7.57 -32.41
C PRO A 351 -24.10 8.91 -31.66
N ASN A 352 -23.09 9.16 -30.84
CA ASN A 352 -22.89 10.43 -30.16
C ASN A 352 -21.71 11.19 -30.78
N ALA A 353 -21.52 12.46 -30.40
CA ALA A 353 -20.46 13.29 -30.96
C ALA A 353 -19.04 12.71 -30.83
N ASP A 354 -18.78 11.91 -29.79
CA ASP A 354 -17.44 11.39 -29.51
C ASP A 354 -17.07 10.27 -30.51
N PHE A 355 -18.07 9.61 -31.12
CA PHE A 355 -17.87 8.63 -32.20
C PHE A 355 -17.25 9.27 -33.44
N TYR A 356 -17.73 10.43 -33.87
CA TYR A 356 -17.21 11.13 -35.05
C TYR A 356 -16.15 12.19 -34.74
N GLY A 357 -16.20 12.82 -33.56
CA GLY A 357 -15.28 13.91 -33.18
C GLY A 357 -13.81 13.51 -33.17
N ASN A 358 -13.49 12.24 -32.91
CA ASN A 358 -12.11 11.75 -32.95
C ASN A 358 -11.46 11.88 -34.35
N PHE A 359 -12.26 11.80 -35.42
CA PHE A 359 -11.77 11.94 -36.79
C PHE A 359 -11.44 13.39 -37.14
N VAL A 360 -12.10 14.36 -36.50
CA VAL A 360 -11.76 15.79 -36.64
C VAL A 360 -10.37 16.04 -36.05
N PHE A 361 -10.13 15.59 -34.82
CA PHE A 361 -8.84 15.76 -34.14
C PHE A 361 -7.69 15.00 -34.82
N THR A 362 -7.92 13.79 -35.33
CA THR A 362 -6.89 13.07 -36.10
C THR A 362 -6.68 13.64 -37.50
N GLY A 363 -7.72 14.17 -38.15
CA GLY A 363 -7.64 14.86 -39.44
C GLY A 363 -6.77 16.13 -39.39
N ILE A 364 -6.81 16.87 -38.28
CA ILE A 364 -5.89 18.01 -38.02
C ILE A 364 -4.51 17.57 -37.48
N GLY A 365 -4.19 16.27 -37.48
CA GLY A 365 -2.86 15.76 -37.12
C GLY A 365 -2.55 15.73 -35.62
N LEU A 366 -3.55 15.51 -34.75
CA LEU A 366 -3.32 15.14 -33.34
C LEU A 366 -3.33 13.62 -33.18
N GLU A 367 -2.40 13.11 -32.38
CA GLU A 367 -2.34 11.70 -32.00
C GLU A 367 -3.49 11.35 -31.03
N PRO A 368 -4.05 10.11 -31.06
CA PRO A 368 -5.22 9.75 -30.25
C PRO A 368 -5.07 10.02 -28.75
N GLU A 369 -3.86 9.85 -28.22
CA GLU A 369 -3.51 10.09 -26.80
C GLU A 369 -3.63 11.57 -26.39
N PHE A 370 -3.59 12.51 -27.34
CA PHE A 370 -3.79 13.94 -27.10
C PHE A 370 -5.26 14.37 -27.21
N ILE A 371 -6.14 13.54 -27.80
CA ILE A 371 -7.55 13.89 -28.03
C ILE A 371 -8.29 14.25 -26.72
N PRO A 372 -8.17 13.50 -25.60
CA PRO A 372 -8.85 13.88 -24.35
C PRO A 372 -8.45 15.26 -23.82
N ALA A 373 -7.19 15.66 -24.01
CA ALA A 373 -6.71 17.01 -23.66
C ALA A 373 -7.19 18.07 -24.67
N ALA A 374 -7.15 17.79 -25.97
CA ALA A 374 -7.68 18.70 -27.01
C ALA A 374 -9.20 18.96 -26.86
N MET A 375 -9.97 17.93 -26.47
CA MET A 375 -11.38 18.08 -26.10
C MET A 375 -11.56 18.95 -24.85
N LEU A 376 -10.70 18.80 -23.84
CA LEU A 376 -10.74 19.64 -22.65
C LEU A 376 -10.43 21.12 -22.97
N SER A 377 -9.55 21.40 -23.93
CA SER A 377 -9.28 22.77 -24.42
C SER A 377 -10.55 23.53 -24.82
N HIS A 378 -11.57 22.83 -25.33
CA HIS A 378 -12.87 23.42 -25.70
C HIS A 378 -13.78 23.58 -24.49
N ARG A 379 -13.72 22.63 -23.56
CA ARG A 379 -14.55 22.63 -22.35
C ARG A 379 -14.08 23.64 -21.32
N ILE A 380 -12.85 24.14 -21.42
CA ILE A 380 -12.31 25.16 -20.53
C ILE A 380 -13.24 26.38 -20.43
N MET A 381 -13.86 26.81 -21.54
CA MET A 381 -14.79 27.94 -21.55
C MET A 381 -15.98 27.72 -20.60
N GLY A 382 -16.62 26.55 -20.69
CA GLY A 382 -17.73 26.18 -19.82
C GLY A 382 -17.29 25.86 -18.39
N ILE A 383 -16.11 25.26 -18.19
CA ILE A 383 -15.55 24.98 -16.85
C ILE A 383 -15.28 26.29 -16.11
N MET A 384 -14.68 27.28 -16.79
CA MET A 384 -14.42 28.62 -16.26
C MET A 384 -15.73 29.39 -16.03
N ALA A 385 -16.71 29.28 -16.94
CA ALA A 385 -18.03 29.89 -16.75
C ALA A 385 -18.76 29.33 -15.50
N HIS A 386 -18.78 28.01 -15.30
CA HIS A 386 -19.39 27.41 -14.10
C HIS A 386 -18.59 27.73 -12.82
N TRP A 387 -17.26 27.82 -12.90
CA TRP A 387 -16.46 28.28 -11.77
C TRP A 387 -16.79 29.73 -11.39
N ARG A 388 -16.92 30.63 -12.37
CA ARG A 388 -17.35 32.02 -12.17
C ARG A 388 -18.74 32.11 -11.57
N GLU A 389 -19.70 31.36 -12.13
CA GLU A 389 -21.08 31.29 -11.63
C GLU A 389 -21.11 30.83 -10.17
N TYR A 390 -20.32 29.81 -9.82
CA TYR A 390 -20.17 29.32 -8.44
C TYR A 390 -19.46 30.32 -7.51
N MET A 391 -18.45 31.07 -7.98
CA MET A 391 -17.79 32.13 -7.20
C MET A 391 -18.71 33.33 -6.93
N GLY A 392 -19.72 33.55 -7.78
CA GLY A 392 -20.81 34.51 -7.55
C GLY A 392 -21.91 34.02 -6.59
N MET A 393 -21.95 32.73 -6.25
CA MET A 393 -22.89 32.18 -5.24
C MET A 393 -22.37 32.42 -3.81
N PRO A 394 -23.21 32.23 -2.77
CA PRO A 394 -22.72 32.16 -1.39
C PRO A 394 -21.74 30.97 -1.19
N PRO A 395 -20.69 31.11 -0.37
CA PRO A 395 -19.70 30.05 -0.16
C PRO A 395 -20.33 28.78 0.40
N ARG A 396 -20.33 27.70 -0.39
CA ARG A 396 -20.95 26.40 -0.05
C ARG A 396 -20.16 25.23 -0.61
N ILE A 397 -19.38 24.57 0.25
CA ILE A 397 -18.70 23.32 -0.10
C ILE A 397 -19.72 22.24 -0.54
N ALA A 398 -19.49 21.62 -1.70
CA ALA A 398 -20.32 20.53 -2.22
C ALA A 398 -19.99 19.25 -1.43
N ARG A 399 -20.76 19.02 -0.37
CA ARG A 399 -20.57 17.91 0.56
C ARG A 399 -21.65 16.85 0.36
N ASP A 400 -21.30 15.75 -0.30
CA ASP A 400 -22.14 14.54 -0.31
C ASP A 400 -22.39 14.08 1.15
N PRO A 401 -23.63 13.76 1.58
CA PRO A 401 -23.95 13.40 2.97
C PRO A 401 -23.41 12.04 3.45
N ARG A 402 -22.67 11.30 2.60
CA ARG A 402 -21.70 10.28 3.03
C ARG A 402 -20.46 10.90 3.74
N ASN A 403 -20.49 12.25 3.86
CA ASN A 403 -19.48 13.33 4.04
C ASN A 403 -18.89 13.89 5.39
N PRO A 404 -19.49 13.78 6.60
CA PRO A 404 -19.77 15.03 7.33
C PRO A 404 -18.65 15.78 8.11
N GLY A 405 -17.40 15.30 8.24
CA GLY A 405 -16.46 15.77 9.29
C GLY A 405 -15.23 16.53 8.83
N SER A 406 -15.39 17.77 8.38
CA SER A 406 -14.31 18.76 8.28
C SER A 406 -14.93 20.14 8.17
N LEU A 407 -14.93 20.85 9.30
CA LEU A 407 -15.15 22.27 9.51
C LEU A 407 -16.33 22.96 8.78
N GLN A 408 -17.29 23.40 9.59
CA GLN A 408 -17.74 24.79 9.52
C GLN A 408 -17.62 25.41 10.91
N LEU A 409 -17.08 26.62 10.98
CA LEU A 409 -16.82 27.34 12.22
C LEU A 409 -17.75 28.55 12.24
N GLN A 410 -18.78 28.53 13.08
CA GLN A 410 -19.50 29.75 13.48
C GLN A 410 -20.20 29.56 14.83
N LEU A 411 -19.64 30.24 15.84
CA LEU A 411 -20.31 30.89 16.98
C LEU A 411 -21.37 30.09 17.77
N GLY A 412 -20.94 29.58 18.93
CA GLY A 412 -21.78 29.54 20.14
C GLY A 412 -22.28 28.16 20.60
N THR A 413 -21.92 27.83 21.84
CA THR A 413 -22.51 26.80 22.72
C THR A 413 -22.38 25.31 22.33
N HIS A 414 -21.64 24.58 23.18
CA HIS A 414 -21.65 23.12 23.44
C HIS A 414 -22.43 22.19 22.50
N GLU A 415 -21.71 21.44 21.65
CA GLU A 415 -21.63 19.95 21.63
C GLU A 415 -20.75 19.47 20.43
N GLN A 416 -20.02 18.36 20.61
CA GLN A 416 -19.28 17.69 19.50
C GLN A 416 -20.25 16.82 18.68
N PRO A 417 -20.15 16.73 17.33
CA PRO A 417 -19.14 15.83 16.72
C PRO A 417 -18.65 16.18 15.28
N SER A 418 -17.71 15.37 14.78
CA SER A 418 -17.27 15.29 13.37
C SER A 418 -17.52 13.87 12.81
N PRO A 419 -17.62 13.66 11.48
CA PRO A 419 -17.02 12.44 10.86
C PRO A 419 -16.68 12.52 9.34
N THR A 420 -15.40 12.51 8.90
CA THR A 420 -15.03 12.53 7.46
C THR A 420 -14.90 11.15 6.80
N THR A 421 -15.19 11.17 5.49
CA THR A 421 -14.86 10.31 4.33
C THR A 421 -15.32 8.84 4.35
N PRO A 422 -16.18 8.39 3.39
CA PRO A 422 -16.73 7.03 3.36
C PRO A 422 -15.72 5.96 2.88
N LEU A 423 -14.44 6.33 2.74
CA LEU A 423 -13.31 5.39 2.70
C LEU A 423 -13.02 4.80 4.09
N LEU A 424 -13.54 5.41 5.15
CA LEU A 424 -13.57 4.86 6.51
C LEU A 424 -15.01 4.52 6.90
N ARG A 425 -15.52 3.39 6.41
CA ARG A 425 -16.55 2.67 7.16
C ARG A 425 -15.87 2.12 8.43
N PRO A 426 -16.24 2.52 9.66
CA PRO A 426 -16.21 1.55 10.73
C PRO A 426 -17.23 0.47 10.34
N SER A 427 -16.79 -0.78 10.25
CA SER A 427 -17.72 -1.90 10.06
C SER A 427 -18.52 -2.10 11.36
N SER A 428 -19.65 -1.42 11.49
CA SER A 428 -20.66 -1.77 12.50
C SER A 428 -21.15 -3.17 12.18
N SER A 429 -20.83 -4.09 13.07
CA SER A 429 -20.57 -5.48 12.71
C SER A 429 -21.76 -6.40 12.94
N THR A 430 -22.32 -6.94 11.86
CA THR A 430 -23.08 -8.20 11.89
C THR A 430 -22.58 -9.23 10.87
N GLU A 431 -21.85 -8.83 9.82
CA GLU A 431 -21.27 -9.81 8.88
C GLU A 431 -20.08 -10.56 9.53
N PRO A 432 -20.12 -11.90 9.61
CA PRO A 432 -19.03 -12.68 10.19
C PRO A 432 -17.79 -12.68 9.27
N TYR A 433 -16.61 -12.62 9.89
CA TYR A 433 -15.31 -12.66 9.19
C TYR A 433 -15.13 -13.91 8.32
N SER A 434 -15.79 -15.01 8.68
CA SER A 434 -15.87 -16.21 7.86
C SER A 434 -17.19 -16.94 8.13
N VAL A 435 -17.81 -17.47 7.07
CA VAL A 435 -19.01 -18.32 7.14
C VAL A 435 -18.68 -19.73 7.66
N PHE A 436 -17.39 -20.12 7.69
CA PHE A 436 -16.98 -21.44 8.17
C PHE A 436 -17.15 -21.59 9.68
N THR A 437 -17.83 -22.67 10.08
CA THR A 437 -17.95 -23.09 11.49
C THR A 437 -16.58 -23.40 12.12
N THR A 438 -16.47 -23.36 13.44
CA THR A 438 -15.23 -23.66 14.17
C THR A 438 -14.66 -25.05 13.84
N ARG A 439 -15.51 -26.05 13.57
CA ARG A 439 -15.06 -27.39 13.12
C ARG A 439 -14.48 -27.35 11.71
N GLN A 440 -15.11 -26.64 10.78
CA GLN A 440 -14.60 -26.46 9.40
C GLN A 440 -13.30 -25.66 9.38
N LYS A 441 -13.21 -24.53 10.12
CA LYS A 441 -11.97 -23.75 10.28
C LYS A 441 -10.80 -24.64 10.73
N ARG A 442 -10.99 -25.44 11.79
CA ARG A 442 -9.99 -26.39 12.30
C ARG A 442 -9.57 -27.42 11.26
N LEU A 443 -10.52 -28.00 10.52
CA LEU A 443 -10.23 -29.00 9.50
C LEU A 443 -9.45 -28.42 8.31
N ILE A 444 -9.82 -27.22 7.84
CA ILE A 444 -9.13 -26.52 6.75
C ILE A 444 -7.69 -26.18 7.15
N ILE A 445 -7.48 -25.71 8.38
CA ILE A 445 -6.15 -25.34 8.89
C ILE A 445 -5.30 -26.57 9.18
N LEU A 446 -5.89 -27.66 9.67
CA LEU A 446 -5.20 -28.95 9.81
C LEU A 446 -4.76 -29.50 8.45
N ALA A 447 -5.62 -29.46 7.43
CA ALA A 447 -5.26 -29.84 6.07
C ALA A 447 -4.13 -28.96 5.51
N ALA A 448 -4.19 -27.64 5.71
CA ALA A 448 -3.13 -26.72 5.31
C ALA A 448 -1.79 -27.00 6.05
N ALA A 449 -1.85 -27.29 7.36
CA ALA A 449 -0.68 -27.66 8.16
C ALA A 449 -0.05 -28.97 7.68
N LEU A 450 -0.85 -30.00 7.42
CA LEU A 450 -0.40 -31.27 6.85
C LEU A 450 0.20 -31.07 5.45
N ALA A 451 -0.40 -30.23 4.60
CA ALA A 451 0.12 -29.88 3.29
C ALA A 451 1.48 -29.17 3.36
N SER A 452 1.67 -28.27 4.34
CA SER A 452 2.95 -27.60 4.59
C SER A 452 4.05 -28.56 5.07
N SER A 453 3.68 -29.64 5.78
CA SER A 453 4.66 -30.57 6.40
C SER A 453 5.52 -31.33 5.40
N PHE A 454 5.04 -31.57 4.17
CA PHE A 454 5.78 -32.29 3.14
C PHE A 454 7.09 -31.59 2.72
N SER A 455 7.15 -30.25 2.75
CA SER A 455 8.33 -29.47 2.37
C SER A 455 9.54 -29.70 3.30
N PRO A 456 9.42 -29.49 4.63
CA PRO A 456 10.50 -29.86 5.56
C PRO A 456 10.65 -31.37 5.76
N LEU A 457 9.59 -32.18 5.62
CA LEU A 457 9.73 -33.65 5.70
C LEU A 457 10.72 -34.15 4.64
N SER A 458 10.53 -33.73 3.38
CA SER A 458 11.38 -34.10 2.23
C SER A 458 12.81 -33.56 2.29
N ALA A 459 13.03 -32.47 3.04
CA ALA A 459 14.36 -31.97 3.32
C ALA A 459 15.09 -32.87 4.32
N ASN A 460 14.43 -33.26 5.41
CA ASN A 460 15.06 -33.92 6.56
C ASN A 460 15.07 -35.46 6.51
N ILE A 461 14.10 -36.08 5.84
CA ILE A 461 14.06 -37.54 5.59
C ILE A 461 15.23 -38.05 4.74
N TYR A 462 15.92 -37.12 4.07
CA TYR A 462 17.05 -37.39 3.19
C TYR A 462 18.39 -37.58 3.95
N TYR A 463 18.55 -36.99 5.14
CA TYR A 463 19.83 -36.98 5.88
C TYR A 463 20.41 -38.37 6.20
N PRO A 464 19.63 -39.36 6.67
CA PRO A 464 20.18 -40.70 6.97
C PRO A 464 20.61 -41.48 5.71
N ALA A 465 20.04 -41.13 4.54
CA ALA A 465 20.30 -41.84 3.29
C ALA A 465 21.56 -41.32 2.54
N LEU A 466 22.14 -40.18 2.95
CA LEU A 466 23.22 -39.49 2.21
C LEU A 466 24.40 -40.41 1.86
N ASN A 467 24.89 -41.17 2.84
CA ASN A 467 26.05 -42.05 2.67
C ASN A 467 25.71 -43.25 1.76
N SER A 468 24.50 -43.79 1.88
CA SER A 468 23.99 -44.88 1.03
C SER A 468 23.88 -44.43 -0.43
N ILE A 469 23.36 -43.21 -0.68
CA ILE A 469 23.24 -42.62 -2.01
C ILE A 469 24.62 -42.32 -2.61
N ALA A 470 25.54 -41.74 -1.82
CA ALA A 470 26.91 -41.48 -2.27
C ALA A 470 27.63 -42.75 -2.74
N LYS A 471 27.47 -43.84 -1.97
CA LYS A 471 28.03 -45.16 -2.28
C LYS A 471 27.43 -45.78 -3.55
N ASP A 472 26.11 -45.72 -3.70
CA ASP A 472 25.36 -46.33 -4.81
C ASP A 472 25.54 -45.57 -6.14
N LEU A 473 25.67 -44.25 -6.09
CA LEU A 473 25.91 -43.40 -7.27
C LEU A 473 27.41 -43.14 -7.56
N HIS A 474 28.32 -43.75 -6.80
CA HIS A 474 29.77 -43.59 -6.92
C HIS A 474 30.28 -42.13 -6.89
N VAL A 475 29.66 -41.28 -6.06
CA VAL A 475 30.03 -39.86 -5.87
C VAL A 475 30.45 -39.57 -4.44
N THR A 476 31.11 -38.43 -4.23
CA THR A 476 31.54 -38.02 -2.89
C THR A 476 30.36 -37.53 -2.04
N PRO A 477 30.43 -37.65 -0.69
CA PRO A 477 29.44 -37.05 0.21
C PRO A 477 29.30 -35.52 0.02
N SER A 478 30.37 -34.84 -0.40
CA SER A 478 30.37 -33.42 -0.73
C SER A 478 29.48 -33.09 -1.93
N GLU A 479 29.51 -33.92 -2.98
CA GLU A 479 28.63 -33.76 -4.15
C GLU A 479 27.17 -34.02 -3.78
N ILE A 480 26.88 -35.05 -2.98
CA ILE A 480 25.51 -35.29 -2.48
C ILE A 480 25.01 -34.12 -1.63
N ASN A 481 25.85 -33.44 -0.84
CA ASN A 481 25.45 -32.26 -0.09
C ASN A 481 24.99 -31.08 -0.99
N LEU A 482 25.50 -30.96 -2.23
CA LEU A 482 25.00 -29.96 -3.20
C LEU A 482 23.50 -30.14 -3.51
N THR A 483 22.97 -31.37 -3.39
CA THR A 483 21.54 -31.65 -3.59
C THR A 483 20.69 -31.04 -2.48
N ILE A 484 21.22 -30.93 -1.26
CA ILE A 484 20.56 -30.28 -0.11
C ILE A 484 20.58 -28.77 -0.31
N THR A 485 21.73 -28.19 -0.69
CA THR A 485 21.84 -26.76 -0.99
C THR A 485 20.91 -26.33 -2.13
N THR A 486 20.89 -27.10 -3.21
CA THR A 486 20.01 -26.86 -4.38
C THR A 486 18.54 -26.96 -3.97
N TYR A 487 18.17 -27.96 -3.15
CA TYR A 487 16.84 -28.07 -2.58
C TYR A 487 16.46 -26.80 -1.79
N MET A 488 17.32 -26.29 -0.90
CA MET A 488 17.04 -25.10 -0.08
C MET A 488 16.94 -23.80 -0.90
N ILE A 489 17.75 -23.62 -1.96
CA ILE A 489 17.66 -22.47 -2.86
C ILE A 489 16.30 -22.44 -3.56
N CYS A 490 15.88 -23.57 -4.15
CA CYS A 490 14.56 -23.71 -4.76
C CYS A 490 13.43 -23.56 -3.73
N GLN A 491 13.66 -23.99 -2.48
CA GLN A 491 12.69 -23.88 -1.38
C GLN A 491 12.45 -22.41 -1.01
N GLY A 492 13.47 -21.56 -1.11
CA GLY A 492 13.35 -20.11 -0.91
C GLY A 492 12.67 -19.40 -2.08
N LEU A 493 13.04 -19.74 -3.32
CA LEU A 493 12.61 -19.02 -4.53
C LEU A 493 11.19 -19.36 -5.01
N ALA A 494 10.82 -20.64 -5.05
CA ALA A 494 9.54 -21.06 -5.66
C ALA A 494 8.29 -20.45 -5.00
N PRO A 495 8.24 -20.22 -3.66
CA PRO A 495 7.10 -19.56 -3.04
C PRO A 495 6.89 -18.10 -3.49
N ALA A 496 7.92 -17.40 -3.99
CA ALA A 496 7.74 -16.05 -4.54
C ALA A 496 6.85 -16.04 -5.80
N PHE A 497 6.91 -17.10 -6.60
CA PHE A 497 6.02 -17.31 -7.75
C PHE A 497 4.67 -17.86 -7.30
N MET A 498 4.67 -18.90 -6.45
CA MET A 498 3.44 -19.57 -6.02
C MET A 498 2.54 -18.67 -5.15
N GLY A 499 3.11 -17.79 -4.33
CA GLY A 499 2.36 -16.80 -3.54
C GLY A 499 1.65 -15.77 -4.41
N SER A 500 2.33 -15.23 -5.43
CA SER A 500 1.74 -14.31 -6.41
C SER A 500 0.65 -14.99 -7.24
N LEU A 501 0.86 -16.24 -7.65
CA LEU A 501 -0.18 -17.05 -8.31
C LEU A 501 -1.38 -17.26 -7.39
N ALA A 502 -1.16 -17.57 -6.11
CA ALA A 502 -2.23 -17.86 -5.16
C ALA A 502 -3.06 -16.64 -4.76
N ASP A 503 -2.46 -15.43 -4.74
CA ASP A 503 -3.17 -14.17 -4.50
C ASP A 503 -3.99 -13.73 -5.74
N GLN A 504 -3.74 -14.31 -6.94
CA GLN A 504 -4.47 -14.01 -8.18
C GLN A 504 -5.49 -15.08 -8.59
N ALA A 505 -5.08 -16.34 -8.64
CA ALA A 505 -5.85 -17.47 -9.16
C ALA A 505 -6.70 -18.17 -8.09
N GLY A 506 -6.27 -18.12 -6.82
CA GLY A 506 -6.90 -18.80 -5.68
C GLY A 506 -5.93 -19.69 -4.92
N ARG A 507 -6.28 -20.06 -3.68
CA ARG A 507 -5.46 -20.98 -2.85
C ARG A 507 -5.54 -22.41 -3.38
N ARG A 508 -6.71 -22.83 -3.87
CA ARG A 508 -6.94 -24.22 -4.31
C ARG A 508 -6.15 -24.60 -5.57
N PRO A 509 -6.10 -23.80 -6.66
CA PRO A 509 -5.23 -24.10 -7.80
C PRO A 509 -3.75 -24.16 -7.42
N ALA A 510 -3.29 -23.26 -6.55
CA ALA A 510 -1.89 -23.22 -6.12
C ALA A 510 -1.47 -24.51 -5.39
N TYR A 511 -2.32 -25.04 -4.49
CA TYR A 511 -2.07 -26.37 -3.89
C TYR A 511 -2.05 -27.49 -4.92
N ILE A 512 -2.95 -27.48 -5.92
CA ILE A 512 -2.99 -28.49 -6.98
C ILE A 512 -1.69 -28.47 -7.79
N CYS A 513 -1.22 -27.28 -8.21
CA CYS A 513 0.05 -27.14 -8.92
C CYS A 513 1.23 -27.64 -8.07
N CYS A 514 1.31 -27.25 -6.80
CA CYS A 514 2.31 -27.73 -5.85
C CYS A 514 2.37 -29.26 -5.78
N PHE A 515 1.24 -29.93 -5.51
CA PHE A 515 1.20 -31.38 -5.33
C PHE A 515 1.46 -32.16 -6.63
N LEU A 516 1.01 -31.67 -7.79
CA LEU A 516 1.31 -32.32 -9.07
C LEU A 516 2.82 -32.29 -9.38
N ILE A 517 3.47 -31.13 -9.22
CA ILE A 517 4.93 -31.00 -9.39
C ILE A 517 5.67 -31.87 -8.38
N TYR A 518 5.23 -31.87 -7.12
CA TYR A 518 5.87 -32.64 -6.05
C TYR A 518 5.73 -34.16 -6.25
N ILE A 519 4.54 -34.68 -6.54
CA ILE A 519 4.32 -36.11 -6.75
C ILE A 519 5.12 -36.59 -7.98
N GLY A 520 5.06 -35.86 -9.10
CA GLY A 520 5.87 -36.16 -10.29
C GLY A 520 7.37 -36.15 -9.99
N GLY A 521 7.85 -35.16 -9.23
CA GLY A 521 9.26 -35.08 -8.80
C GLY A 521 9.69 -36.25 -7.92
N ASN A 522 8.84 -36.74 -7.00
CA ASN A 522 9.16 -37.90 -6.16
C ASN A 522 9.15 -39.22 -6.95
N VAL A 523 8.17 -39.43 -7.82
CA VAL A 523 8.15 -40.63 -8.69
C VAL A 523 9.38 -40.64 -9.60
N ALA A 524 9.74 -39.49 -10.18
CA ALA A 524 10.97 -39.37 -10.95
C ALA A 524 12.22 -39.65 -10.12
N LEU A 525 12.35 -39.08 -8.91
CA LEU A 525 13.50 -39.33 -8.00
C LEU A 525 13.64 -40.80 -7.61
N ALA A 526 12.53 -41.51 -7.40
CA ALA A 526 12.51 -42.90 -6.97
C ALA A 526 13.07 -43.89 -8.02
N VAL A 527 13.18 -43.47 -9.29
CA VAL A 527 13.70 -44.28 -10.40
C VAL A 527 15.02 -43.74 -10.99
N GLN A 528 15.73 -42.85 -10.27
CA GLN A 528 17.02 -42.32 -10.75
C GLN A 528 18.22 -43.18 -10.38
N HIS A 529 19.14 -43.28 -11.34
CA HIS A 529 20.45 -43.93 -11.19
C HIS A 529 21.63 -43.01 -11.55
N HIS A 530 21.39 -41.69 -11.67
CA HIS A 530 22.40 -40.70 -12.06
C HIS A 530 22.37 -39.47 -11.16
N PHE A 531 23.55 -39.03 -10.71
CA PHE A 531 23.70 -37.88 -9.80
C PHE A 531 23.15 -36.57 -10.38
N SER A 532 23.42 -36.27 -11.65
CA SER A 532 22.96 -35.04 -12.31
C SER A 532 21.42 -34.97 -12.39
N ALA A 533 20.77 -36.08 -12.71
CA ALA A 533 19.32 -36.18 -12.71
C ALA A 533 18.73 -36.06 -11.29
N LEU A 534 19.36 -36.70 -10.30
CA LEU A 534 18.97 -36.57 -8.89
C LEU A 534 19.07 -35.11 -8.40
N LEU A 535 20.14 -34.40 -8.75
CA LEU A 535 20.35 -32.98 -8.41
C LEU A 535 19.23 -32.09 -8.97
N VAL A 536 18.92 -32.23 -10.26
CA VAL A 536 17.85 -31.46 -10.92
C VAL A 536 16.47 -31.83 -10.38
N LEU A 537 16.18 -33.12 -10.17
CA LEU A 537 14.88 -33.55 -9.69
C LEU A 537 14.65 -33.21 -8.20
N ARG A 538 15.71 -33.09 -7.38
CA ARG A 538 15.63 -32.50 -6.03
C ARG A 538 15.25 -31.02 -6.08
N ALA A 539 15.72 -30.27 -7.08
CA ALA A 539 15.27 -28.89 -7.32
C ALA A 539 13.76 -28.85 -7.63
N VAL A 540 13.29 -29.71 -8.54
CA VAL A 540 11.86 -29.82 -8.93
C VAL A 540 10.97 -30.23 -7.74
N GLN A 541 11.39 -31.23 -6.95
CA GLN A 541 10.71 -31.66 -5.72
C GLN A 541 10.55 -30.51 -4.71
N SER A 542 11.58 -29.67 -4.57
CA SER A 542 11.55 -28.48 -3.72
C SER A 542 10.58 -27.41 -4.24
N CYS A 543 10.58 -27.15 -5.56
CA CYS A 543 9.63 -26.22 -6.18
C CYS A 543 8.16 -26.65 -5.99
N GLY A 544 7.87 -27.95 -6.07
CA GLY A 544 6.53 -28.47 -5.83
C GLY A 544 6.08 -28.35 -4.37
N SER A 545 6.95 -28.68 -3.41
CA SER A 545 6.58 -28.68 -1.99
C SER A 545 6.61 -27.31 -1.31
N SER A 546 7.57 -26.45 -1.64
CA SER A 546 7.83 -25.25 -0.82
C SER A 546 6.69 -24.24 -0.79
N GLY A 547 5.92 -24.12 -1.88
CA GLY A 547 4.77 -23.21 -1.97
C GLY A 547 3.68 -23.49 -0.94
N THR A 548 3.49 -24.75 -0.50
CA THR A 548 2.46 -25.12 0.47
C THR A 548 2.67 -24.47 1.83
N VAL A 549 3.91 -24.09 2.18
CA VAL A 549 4.22 -23.41 3.44
C VAL A 549 3.67 -21.98 3.47
N ALA A 550 3.89 -21.20 2.41
CA ALA A 550 3.35 -19.85 2.31
C ALA A 550 1.82 -19.88 2.18
N LEU A 551 1.28 -20.87 1.46
CA LEU A 551 -0.16 -21.10 1.34
C LEU A 551 -0.84 -21.42 2.68
N ALA A 552 -0.20 -22.18 3.58
CA ALA A 552 -0.82 -22.57 4.84
C ALA A 552 -1.09 -21.37 5.76
N SER A 553 -0.10 -20.48 5.89
CA SER A 553 -0.25 -19.23 6.63
C SER A 553 -1.25 -18.27 5.96
N ALA A 554 -1.30 -18.24 4.62
CA ALA A 554 -2.27 -17.43 3.87
C ALA A 554 -3.72 -17.92 4.04
N VAL A 555 -3.95 -19.24 4.01
CA VAL A 555 -5.28 -19.85 4.29
C VAL A 555 -5.76 -19.51 5.69
N ALA A 556 -4.86 -19.53 6.69
CA ALA A 556 -5.19 -19.10 8.05
C ALA A 556 -5.57 -17.61 8.08
N ALA A 557 -4.82 -16.74 7.40
CA ALA A 557 -5.13 -15.31 7.30
C ALA A 557 -6.50 -15.05 6.64
N ASP A 558 -6.86 -15.82 5.62
CA ASP A 558 -8.12 -15.69 4.87
C ASP A 558 -9.37 -16.01 5.72
N ILE A 559 -9.29 -16.92 6.71
CA ILE A 559 -10.45 -17.42 7.46
C ILE A 559 -10.45 -17.09 8.97
N ILE A 560 -9.33 -16.60 9.53
CA ILE A 560 -9.14 -16.33 10.96
C ILE A 560 -8.94 -14.85 11.28
N THR A 561 -9.70 -14.35 12.27
CA THR A 561 -9.59 -13.00 12.84
C THR A 561 -8.33 -12.84 13.70
N SER A 562 -7.74 -11.64 13.73
CA SER A 562 -6.51 -11.35 14.51
C SER A 562 -6.62 -11.62 16.02
N ALA A 563 -7.85 -11.72 16.57
CA ALA A 563 -8.12 -12.04 17.98
C ALA A 563 -8.07 -13.56 18.33
N GLU A 564 -8.07 -14.46 17.34
CA GLU A 564 -7.84 -15.91 17.53
C GLU A 564 -6.67 -16.44 16.66
N ARG A 565 -5.92 -15.55 16.00
CA ARG A 565 -4.94 -15.86 14.95
C ARG A 565 -3.67 -16.53 15.48
N GLY A 566 -3.26 -16.27 16.71
CA GLY A 566 -2.06 -16.83 17.33
C GLY A 566 -2.10 -18.35 17.43
N MET A 567 -3.18 -18.90 18.00
CA MET A 567 -3.39 -20.34 18.10
C MET A 567 -3.45 -21.01 16.73
N TYR A 568 -4.20 -20.44 15.78
CA TYR A 568 -4.39 -21.05 14.46
C TYR A 568 -3.14 -20.97 13.57
N LEU A 569 -2.35 -19.89 13.62
CA LEU A 569 -1.05 -19.83 12.93
C LEU A 569 0.01 -20.71 13.61
N GLY A 570 -0.09 -20.94 14.92
CA GLY A 570 0.70 -21.97 15.62
C GLY A 570 0.43 -23.37 15.06
N VAL A 571 -0.85 -23.75 14.89
CA VAL A 571 -1.24 -25.03 14.26
C VAL A 571 -0.85 -25.08 12.77
N ALA A 572 -1.05 -24.00 12.00
CA ALA A 572 -0.62 -23.95 10.60
C ALA A 572 0.91 -24.11 10.45
N SER A 573 1.67 -23.58 11.40
CA SER A 573 3.14 -23.69 11.45
C SER A 573 3.62 -25.05 11.95
N LEU A 574 2.81 -25.81 12.71
CA LEU A 574 3.20 -27.07 13.33
C LEU A 574 3.78 -28.08 12.33
N GLY A 575 3.18 -28.18 11.13
CA GLY A 575 3.68 -29.04 10.06
C GLY A 575 5.13 -28.73 9.66
N ASN A 576 5.54 -27.46 9.72
CA ASN A 576 6.89 -27.04 9.37
C ASN A 576 7.95 -27.41 10.39
N ILE A 577 7.56 -27.64 11.65
CA ILE A 577 8.48 -27.73 12.79
C ILE A 577 8.48 -29.14 13.41
N LEU A 578 7.39 -29.90 13.25
CA LEU A 578 7.35 -31.33 13.62
C LEU A 578 7.99 -32.23 12.55
N ALA A 579 7.84 -31.88 11.26
CA ALA A 579 8.38 -32.67 10.15
C ALA A 579 9.91 -32.83 10.14
N PRO A 580 10.73 -31.82 10.51
CA PRO A 580 12.17 -32.00 10.69
C PRO A 580 12.55 -33.05 11.74
N SER A 581 11.72 -33.27 12.77
CA SER A 581 11.97 -34.32 13.78
C SER A 581 11.54 -35.72 13.31
N LEU A 582 10.45 -35.83 12.55
CA LEU A 582 9.96 -37.11 12.04
C LEU A 582 10.75 -37.61 10.82
N GLY A 583 11.29 -36.69 10.01
CA GLY A 583 12.05 -37.00 8.81
C GLY A 583 13.20 -37.98 9.05
N PRO A 584 14.21 -37.67 9.88
CA PRO A 584 15.37 -38.53 10.08
C PRO A 584 15.01 -39.93 10.62
N ILE A 585 13.96 -40.04 11.44
CA ILE A 585 13.48 -41.32 11.97
C ILE A 585 12.94 -42.20 10.82
N LEU A 586 12.05 -41.64 9.99
CA LEU A 586 11.49 -42.36 8.84
C LEU A 586 12.56 -42.66 7.78
N GLY A 587 13.47 -41.71 7.53
CA GLY A 587 14.55 -41.84 6.54
C GLY A 587 15.55 -42.92 6.91
N GLY A 588 15.91 -43.03 8.21
CA GLY A 588 16.79 -44.09 8.71
C GLY A 588 16.17 -45.46 8.53
N VAL A 589 14.92 -45.65 8.98
CA VAL A 589 14.21 -46.94 8.84
C VAL A 589 14.05 -47.32 7.36
N LEU A 590 13.58 -46.42 6.51
CA LEU A 590 13.40 -46.71 5.08
C LEU A 590 14.73 -47.03 4.39
N SER A 591 15.77 -46.22 4.60
CA SER A 591 17.07 -46.44 3.96
C SER A 591 17.79 -47.69 4.47
N GLN A 592 17.60 -48.08 5.73
CA GLN A 592 18.26 -49.25 6.33
C GLN A 592 17.65 -50.57 5.85
N TYR A 593 16.32 -50.66 5.73
CA TYR A 593 15.63 -51.92 5.42
C TYR A 593 15.17 -52.06 3.97
N LEU A 594 14.91 -50.95 3.25
CA LEU A 594 14.31 -50.96 1.91
C LEU A 594 15.14 -50.20 0.85
N GLY A 595 16.32 -49.71 1.22
CA GLY A 595 17.17 -48.91 0.34
C GLY A 595 16.73 -47.44 0.24
N TRP A 596 17.61 -46.58 -0.29
CA TRP A 596 17.39 -45.13 -0.30
C TRP A 596 16.25 -44.70 -1.24
N GLN A 597 16.01 -45.45 -2.32
CA GLN A 597 14.93 -45.20 -3.28
C GLN A 597 13.54 -45.30 -2.62
N ALA A 598 13.39 -46.14 -1.59
CA ALA A 598 12.14 -46.30 -0.84
C ALA A 598 11.69 -45.00 -0.14
N VAL A 599 12.61 -44.09 0.18
CA VAL A 599 12.31 -42.76 0.72
C VAL A 599 11.43 -41.96 -0.26
N PHE A 600 11.77 -41.97 -1.55
CA PHE A 600 11.03 -41.23 -2.57
C PHE A 600 9.70 -41.88 -2.92
N TRP A 601 9.64 -43.23 -2.95
CA TRP A 601 8.38 -43.96 -3.09
C TRP A 601 7.41 -43.68 -1.92
N PHE A 602 7.91 -43.70 -0.68
CA PHE A 602 7.13 -43.36 0.50
C PHE A 602 6.56 -41.93 0.41
N LEU A 603 7.38 -40.94 0.04
CA LEU A 603 6.95 -39.55 -0.13
C LEU A 603 5.90 -39.38 -1.25
N ALA A 604 6.05 -40.10 -2.38
CA ALA A 604 5.08 -40.08 -3.48
C ALA A 604 3.73 -40.68 -3.06
N ILE A 605 3.74 -41.84 -2.39
CA ILE A 605 2.53 -42.53 -1.91
C ILE A 605 1.83 -41.68 -0.84
N ALA A 606 2.56 -41.19 0.16
CA ALA A 606 2.01 -40.36 1.23
C ALA A 606 1.39 -39.06 0.71
N ALA A 607 2.05 -38.39 -0.24
CA ALA A 607 1.49 -37.17 -0.84
C ALA A 607 0.31 -37.46 -1.76
N THR A 608 0.28 -38.57 -2.48
CA THR A 608 -0.88 -38.96 -3.31
C THR A 608 -2.09 -39.28 -2.42
N ALA A 609 -1.89 -40.05 -1.34
CA ALA A 609 -2.92 -40.39 -0.36
C ALA A 609 -3.49 -39.15 0.36
N PHE A 610 -2.67 -38.13 0.60
CA PHE A 610 -3.11 -36.84 1.14
C PHE A 610 -3.77 -35.93 0.10
N PHE A 611 -3.21 -35.88 -1.12
CA PHE A 611 -3.68 -35.00 -2.20
C PHE A 611 -5.07 -35.38 -2.70
N LEU A 612 -5.42 -36.67 -2.79
CA LEU A 612 -6.73 -37.11 -3.28
C LEU A 612 -7.90 -36.57 -2.43
N PRO A 613 -7.95 -36.75 -1.09
CA PRO A 613 -8.94 -36.08 -0.23
C PRO A 613 -8.91 -34.56 -0.34
N MET A 614 -7.71 -33.95 -0.37
CA MET A 614 -7.58 -32.49 -0.49
C MET A 614 -8.21 -31.98 -1.80
N TRP A 615 -7.96 -32.66 -2.92
CA TRP A 615 -8.51 -32.33 -4.22
C TRP A 615 -10.03 -32.46 -4.25
N VAL A 616 -10.62 -33.47 -3.60
CA VAL A 616 -12.08 -33.64 -3.54
C VAL A 616 -12.76 -32.60 -2.64
N PHE A 617 -12.24 -32.38 -1.42
CA PHE A 617 -12.96 -31.68 -0.34
C PHE A 617 -12.48 -30.24 -0.06
N PHE A 618 -11.21 -29.90 -0.31
CA PHE A 618 -10.65 -28.61 0.14
C PHE A 618 -11.32 -27.41 -0.57
N PRO A 619 -11.92 -26.47 0.17
CA PRO A 619 -12.62 -25.32 -0.40
C PRO A 619 -11.62 -24.25 -0.88
N GLU A 620 -12.09 -23.35 -1.75
CA GLU A 620 -11.37 -22.10 -2.00
C GLU A 620 -11.57 -21.16 -0.80
N THR A 621 -10.49 -20.48 -0.37
CA THR A 621 -10.50 -19.56 0.78
C THR A 621 -10.07 -18.15 0.43
N CYS A 622 -9.47 -17.92 -0.76
CA CYS A 622 -8.96 -16.63 -1.16
C CYS A 622 -10.06 -15.56 -1.14
N ARG A 623 -9.92 -14.59 -0.23
CA ARG A 623 -10.94 -13.55 0.01
C ARG A 623 -11.27 -12.70 -1.22
N ALA A 624 -10.30 -12.52 -2.12
CA ALA A 624 -10.50 -11.83 -3.39
C ALA A 624 -11.44 -12.57 -4.37
N ILE A 625 -11.72 -13.85 -4.12
CA ILE A 625 -12.53 -14.73 -4.99
C ILE A 625 -13.85 -15.12 -4.30
N VAL A 626 -13.80 -15.51 -3.01
CA VAL A 626 -14.97 -16.04 -2.27
C VAL A 626 -15.50 -15.11 -1.16
N GLY A 627 -14.91 -13.92 -0.97
CA GLY A 627 -15.28 -13.02 0.12
C GLY A 627 -14.98 -13.63 1.50
N ASN A 628 -15.99 -13.67 2.38
CA ASN A 628 -15.94 -14.39 3.66
C ASN A 628 -16.26 -15.91 3.55
N GLY A 629 -16.36 -16.44 2.32
CA GLY A 629 -16.78 -17.81 2.02
C GLY A 629 -18.27 -17.95 1.66
N SER A 630 -19.01 -16.85 1.57
CA SER A 630 -20.41 -16.83 1.11
C SER A 630 -20.56 -16.95 -0.41
N ILE A 631 -19.60 -16.45 -1.18
CA ILE A 631 -19.66 -16.41 -2.65
C ILE A 631 -19.22 -17.77 -3.22
N ALA A 632 -20.05 -18.36 -4.07
CA ALA A 632 -19.77 -19.65 -4.69
C ALA A 632 -18.61 -19.56 -5.72
N PRO A 633 -17.52 -20.36 -5.58
CA PRO A 633 -16.40 -20.32 -6.51
C PRO A 633 -16.77 -20.94 -7.87
N SER A 634 -16.28 -20.33 -8.96
CA SER A 634 -16.49 -20.77 -10.34
C SER A 634 -15.24 -21.44 -10.95
N GLY A 635 -15.44 -22.19 -12.04
CA GLY A 635 -14.36 -22.86 -12.77
C GLY A 635 -13.52 -23.81 -11.91
N TRP A 636 -12.20 -23.77 -12.09
CA TRP A 636 -11.19 -24.56 -11.37
C TRP A 636 -11.15 -24.37 -9.83
N ASN A 637 -11.72 -23.27 -9.32
CA ASN A 637 -11.77 -22.96 -7.89
C ASN A 637 -12.91 -23.71 -7.17
N ARG A 638 -13.81 -24.36 -7.92
CA ARG A 638 -14.90 -25.16 -7.36
C ARG A 638 -14.39 -26.56 -6.97
N SER A 639 -14.61 -26.97 -5.72
CA SER A 639 -14.30 -28.34 -5.29
C SER A 639 -15.34 -29.34 -5.82
N ILE A 640 -14.92 -30.61 -5.95
CA ILE A 640 -15.79 -31.70 -6.44
C ILE A 640 -16.96 -31.88 -5.47
N PHE A 641 -16.69 -31.87 -4.15
CA PHE A 641 -17.73 -31.92 -3.13
C PHE A 641 -18.72 -30.76 -3.26
N ASN A 642 -18.25 -29.51 -3.45
CA ASN A 642 -19.15 -28.37 -3.61
C ASN A 642 -19.99 -28.51 -4.90
N ARG A 643 -19.40 -28.95 -6.02
CA ARG A 643 -20.12 -29.21 -7.28
C ARG A 643 -21.29 -30.19 -7.12
N VAL A 644 -21.07 -31.29 -6.39
CA VAL A 644 -22.13 -32.29 -6.10
C VAL A 644 -23.16 -31.75 -5.09
N TYR A 645 -22.70 -31.04 -4.06
CA TYR A 645 -23.56 -30.50 -3.00
C TYR A 645 -24.54 -29.43 -3.51
N THR A 646 -24.06 -28.42 -4.25
CA THR A 646 -24.96 -27.40 -4.84
C THR A 646 -25.91 -27.99 -5.88
N SER A 647 -25.52 -29.05 -6.59
CA SER A 647 -26.39 -29.73 -7.56
C SER A 647 -27.53 -30.54 -6.91
N ARG A 648 -27.47 -30.84 -5.60
CA ARG A 648 -28.49 -31.61 -4.88
C ARG A 648 -29.38 -30.78 -3.94
N HIS A 649 -29.04 -29.52 -3.68
CA HIS A 649 -29.75 -28.63 -2.75
C HIS A 649 -30.21 -27.33 -3.41
N SER A 650 -30.50 -27.36 -4.73
CA SER A 650 -30.87 -26.16 -5.50
C SER A 650 -32.34 -25.75 -5.37
N GLU A 651 -33.19 -26.56 -4.71
CA GLU A 651 -34.65 -26.36 -4.68
C GLU A 651 -35.19 -25.74 -3.38
N THR A 652 -34.37 -25.56 -2.33
CA THR A 652 -34.85 -25.26 -0.96
C THR A 652 -34.11 -24.11 -0.26
N ARG A 653 -33.71 -23.06 -0.98
CA ARG A 653 -33.20 -21.81 -0.38
C ARG A 653 -33.78 -20.56 -1.02
N ASP A 654 -34.36 -19.70 -0.18
CA ASP A 654 -34.89 -18.40 -0.57
C ASP A 654 -33.81 -17.48 -1.18
N PRO A 655 -34.15 -16.63 -2.16
CA PRO A 655 -33.19 -15.88 -2.98
C PRO A 655 -32.68 -14.60 -2.30
N VAL A 656 -32.27 -14.66 -1.03
CA VAL A 656 -32.01 -13.47 -0.18
C VAL A 656 -30.51 -13.27 0.14
N VAL A 657 -29.59 -13.69 -0.74
CA VAL A 657 -28.15 -13.37 -0.60
C VAL A 657 -27.53 -12.86 -1.90
N HIS A 658 -27.41 -11.53 -1.94
CA HIS A 658 -26.63 -10.65 -2.82
C HIS A 658 -26.09 -11.14 -4.18
N SER A 659 -26.52 -10.38 -5.20
CA SER A 659 -26.07 -10.33 -6.59
C SER A 659 -24.64 -9.81 -6.81
N PHE A 660 -23.64 -10.33 -6.07
CA PHE A 660 -22.23 -10.12 -6.42
C PHE A 660 -21.83 -11.01 -7.60
N ARG A 661 -21.81 -10.44 -8.82
CA ARG A 661 -21.10 -11.06 -9.94
C ARG A 661 -19.61 -11.15 -9.59
N PRO A 662 -18.96 -12.33 -9.70
CA PRO A 662 -17.53 -12.43 -9.47
C PRO A 662 -16.78 -11.57 -10.49
N LEU A 663 -15.86 -10.74 -10.01
CA LEU A 663 -14.91 -10.03 -10.86
C LEU A 663 -14.04 -11.07 -11.58
N HIS A 664 -14.30 -11.31 -12.87
CA HIS A 664 -13.42 -12.09 -13.73
C HIS A 664 -12.08 -11.35 -13.89
N ARG A 665 -11.17 -11.62 -12.95
CA ARG A 665 -9.80 -11.13 -13.01
C ARG A 665 -9.00 -12.06 -13.92
N THR A 666 -8.45 -11.52 -14.99
CA THR A 666 -7.50 -12.24 -15.84
C THR A 666 -6.26 -12.57 -15.01
N VAL A 667 -5.93 -13.85 -14.87
CA VAL A 667 -4.69 -14.29 -14.22
C VAL A 667 -3.52 -13.81 -15.09
N THR A 668 -2.67 -12.93 -14.57
CA THR A 668 -1.45 -12.51 -15.26
C THR A 668 -0.29 -13.41 -14.84
N THR A 669 0.82 -13.34 -15.59
CA THR A 669 2.04 -14.07 -15.24
C THR A 669 2.50 -13.70 -13.82
N PRO A 670 2.74 -14.68 -12.91
CA PRO A 670 3.17 -14.39 -11.54
C PRO A 670 4.42 -13.52 -11.51
N ASN A 671 4.37 -12.40 -10.77
CA ASN A 671 5.46 -11.42 -10.75
C ASN A 671 6.22 -11.48 -9.41
N PRO A 672 7.41 -12.12 -9.35
CA PRO A 672 8.19 -12.23 -8.12
C PRO A 672 8.79 -10.90 -7.66
N TRP A 673 8.84 -9.87 -8.51
CA TRP A 673 9.38 -8.55 -8.16
C TRP A 673 8.63 -7.89 -7.00
N PHE A 674 7.33 -8.13 -6.87
CA PHE A 674 6.53 -7.61 -5.77
C PHE A 674 6.96 -8.22 -4.42
N THR A 675 7.24 -9.52 -4.39
CA THR A 675 7.81 -10.24 -3.24
C THR A 675 9.21 -9.73 -2.88
N LEU A 676 10.05 -9.46 -3.88
CA LEU A 676 11.40 -8.92 -3.68
C LEU A 676 11.38 -7.48 -3.16
N ARG A 677 10.47 -6.63 -3.66
CA ARG A 677 10.31 -5.24 -3.20
C ARG A 677 10.00 -5.17 -1.70
N LEU A 678 9.25 -6.14 -1.16
CA LEU A 678 8.91 -6.21 0.26
C LEU A 678 10.14 -6.37 1.17
N LEU A 679 11.23 -6.97 0.67
CA LEU A 679 12.50 -7.07 1.39
C LEU A 679 13.19 -5.71 1.61
N PHE A 680 12.84 -4.70 0.82
CA PHE A 680 13.41 -3.36 0.91
C PHE A 680 12.51 -2.36 1.67
N ASP A 681 11.34 -2.82 2.14
CA ASP A 681 10.41 -1.98 2.90
C ASP A 681 10.85 -1.87 4.37
N ARG A 682 11.15 -0.65 4.83
CA ARG A 682 11.89 -0.39 6.08
C ARG A 682 11.29 -1.01 7.35
N PRO A 683 10.00 -0.84 7.67
CA PRO A 683 9.43 -1.41 8.90
C PRO A 683 9.40 -2.95 8.90
N VAL A 684 9.49 -3.58 7.73
CA VAL A 684 9.06 -4.97 7.52
C VAL A 684 10.25 -5.87 7.24
N ASN A 685 11.24 -5.36 6.51
CA ASN A 685 12.56 -5.97 6.40
C ASN A 685 13.16 -6.32 7.78
N LEU A 686 13.02 -5.43 8.78
CA LEU A 686 13.49 -5.70 10.14
C LEU A 686 12.82 -6.93 10.76
N VAL A 687 11.50 -7.07 10.64
CA VAL A 687 10.76 -8.24 11.15
C VAL A 687 11.14 -9.51 10.39
N LEU A 688 11.27 -9.43 9.05
CA LEU A 688 11.69 -10.53 8.20
C LEU A 688 13.11 -11.02 8.51
N LEU A 689 14.07 -10.11 8.73
CA LEU A 689 15.45 -10.43 9.09
C LEU A 689 15.54 -11.07 10.48
N VAL A 690 14.88 -10.49 11.49
CA VAL A 690 14.87 -11.06 12.85
C VAL A 690 14.27 -12.47 12.84
N ASN A 691 13.16 -12.67 12.13
CA ASN A 691 12.54 -13.99 11.99
C ASN A 691 13.45 -14.98 11.23
N GLY A 692 14.13 -14.50 10.19
CA GLY A 692 15.11 -15.26 9.43
C GLY A 692 16.32 -15.70 10.26
N PHE A 693 16.85 -14.84 11.15
CA PHE A 693 17.92 -15.18 12.08
C PHE A 693 17.47 -16.19 13.14
N VAL A 694 16.27 -16.02 13.72
CA VAL A 694 15.69 -17.01 14.67
C VAL A 694 15.58 -18.39 14.01
N PHE A 695 15.16 -18.45 12.74
CA PHE A 695 15.07 -19.69 11.97
C PHE A 695 16.44 -20.23 11.54
N ALA A 696 17.42 -19.37 11.26
CA ALA A 696 18.80 -19.77 10.99
C ALA A 696 19.46 -20.42 12.21
N SER A 697 19.21 -19.90 13.41
CA SER A 697 19.65 -20.49 14.67
C SER A 697 19.02 -21.87 14.93
N TYR A 698 17.77 -22.11 14.51
CA TYR A 698 17.17 -23.46 14.53
C TYR A 698 17.94 -24.45 13.65
N TYR A 699 18.27 -24.06 12.41
CA TYR A 699 19.05 -24.90 11.50
C TYR A 699 20.48 -25.12 11.99
N ALA A 700 21.13 -24.12 12.59
CA ALA A 700 22.44 -24.25 13.20
C ALA A 700 22.47 -25.24 14.38
N VAL A 701 21.42 -25.30 15.19
CA VAL A 701 21.32 -26.28 16.28
C VAL A 701 20.99 -27.67 15.73
N THR A 702 19.96 -27.80 14.88
CA THR A 702 19.50 -29.10 14.37
C THR A 702 20.52 -29.79 13.45
N ALA A 703 21.23 -29.05 12.60
CA ALA A 703 22.32 -29.61 11.78
C ALA A 703 23.55 -30.01 12.61
N GLY A 704 23.73 -29.42 13.80
CA GLY A 704 24.84 -29.75 14.71
C GLY A 704 24.63 -31.05 15.50
N ILE A 705 23.38 -31.47 15.73
CA ILE A 705 23.05 -32.64 16.55
C ILE A 705 23.73 -33.92 16.05
N PRO A 706 23.61 -34.35 14.77
CA PRO A 706 24.14 -35.64 14.31
C PRO A 706 25.66 -35.75 14.51
N ALA A 707 26.41 -34.75 14.04
CA ALA A 707 27.87 -34.75 14.10
C ALA A 707 28.40 -34.70 15.55
N ARG A 708 27.67 -34.06 16.48
CA ARG A 708 28.10 -33.95 17.88
C ARG A 708 27.65 -35.11 18.74
N PHE A 709 26.46 -35.66 18.53
CA PHE A 709 25.95 -36.76 19.33
C PHE A 709 26.62 -38.08 18.95
N LEU A 710 27.00 -38.25 17.67
CA LEU A 710 27.90 -39.33 17.25
C LEU A 710 29.27 -39.23 17.95
N ALA A 711 29.88 -38.04 17.97
CA ALA A 711 31.24 -37.84 18.51
C ALA A 711 31.33 -37.83 20.05
N LEU A 712 30.23 -37.59 20.77
CA LEU A 712 30.20 -37.54 22.25
C LEU A 712 29.58 -38.78 22.89
N TYR A 713 28.69 -39.48 22.19
CA TYR A 713 27.87 -40.57 22.77
C TYR A 713 27.86 -41.85 21.91
N GLU A 714 28.60 -41.89 20.79
CA GLU A 714 28.77 -43.05 19.91
C GLU A 714 27.43 -43.66 19.41
N LEU A 715 26.40 -42.82 19.26
CA LEU A 715 25.07 -43.24 18.83
C LEU A 715 25.03 -43.58 17.34
N GLY A 716 24.51 -44.78 17.00
CA GLY A 716 24.19 -45.14 15.61
C GLY A 716 22.99 -44.37 15.04
N ASP A 717 22.75 -44.50 13.73
CA ASP A 717 21.81 -43.69 12.95
C ASP A 717 20.39 -43.60 13.56
N LEU A 718 19.84 -44.72 14.03
CA LEU A 718 18.54 -44.76 14.72
C LEU A 718 18.58 -43.98 16.06
N GLY A 719 19.66 -44.12 16.82
CA GLY A 719 19.86 -43.40 18.09
C GLY A 719 19.96 -41.88 17.88
N ILE A 720 20.65 -41.45 16.82
CA ILE A 720 20.69 -40.04 16.39
C ILE A 720 19.28 -39.57 15.98
N GLY A 721 18.53 -40.36 15.21
CA GLY A 721 17.16 -40.06 14.84
C GLY A 721 16.23 -39.85 16.04
N LEU A 722 16.32 -40.71 17.06
CA LEU A 722 15.54 -40.58 18.30
C LEU A 722 15.87 -39.31 19.09
N CYS A 723 17.08 -38.76 18.97
CA CYS A 723 17.48 -37.51 19.63
C CYS A 723 16.73 -36.26 19.11
N PHE A 724 16.01 -36.36 17.98
CA PHE A 724 15.14 -35.29 17.48
C PHE A 724 13.72 -35.28 18.10
N ILE A 725 13.34 -36.29 18.90
CA ILE A 725 12.02 -36.33 19.57
C ILE A 725 11.84 -35.14 20.53
N PRO A 726 12.80 -34.78 21.41
CA PRO A 726 12.66 -33.62 22.30
C PRO A 726 12.55 -32.28 21.55
N ALA A 727 13.20 -32.15 20.39
CA ALA A 727 13.04 -30.98 19.53
C ALA A 727 11.57 -30.84 19.06
N GLY A 728 11.00 -31.94 18.54
CA GLY A 728 9.62 -31.97 18.05
C GLY A 728 8.59 -31.75 19.15
N LEU A 729 8.81 -32.33 20.35
CA LEU A 729 7.97 -32.11 21.52
C LEU A 729 8.03 -30.65 22.01
N GLY A 730 9.21 -30.05 22.11
CA GLY A 730 9.38 -28.65 22.50
C GLY A 730 8.64 -27.71 21.56
N SER A 731 8.74 -27.97 20.25
CA SER A 731 8.01 -27.23 19.22
C SER A 731 6.49 -27.44 19.25
N LEU A 732 6.00 -28.65 19.52
CA LEU A 732 4.57 -28.97 19.65
C LEU A 732 3.93 -28.25 20.85
N VAL A 733 4.59 -28.31 22.01
CA VAL A 733 4.14 -27.61 23.23
C VAL A 733 4.19 -26.10 23.04
N SER A 734 5.24 -25.59 22.38
CA SER A 734 5.38 -24.16 22.06
C SER A 734 4.30 -23.65 21.11
N ALA A 735 4.05 -24.35 19.99
CA ALA A 735 3.06 -23.95 18.99
C ALA A 735 1.62 -23.87 19.55
N THR A 736 1.30 -24.71 20.53
CA THR A 736 -0.01 -24.71 21.20
C THR A 736 -0.08 -23.71 22.35
N ALA A 737 0.84 -23.76 23.31
CA ALA A 737 0.82 -22.88 24.48
C ALA A 737 1.08 -21.41 24.13
N ASN A 738 2.12 -21.12 23.34
CA ASN A 738 2.48 -19.74 23.02
C ASN A 738 1.41 -19.06 22.13
N GLY A 739 0.77 -19.81 21.23
CA GLY A 739 -0.36 -19.30 20.45
C GLY A 739 -1.53 -18.83 21.32
N MET A 740 -1.85 -19.56 22.39
CA MET A 740 -2.88 -19.15 23.36
C MET A 740 -2.47 -17.90 24.16
N ILE A 741 -1.19 -17.79 24.55
CA ILE A 741 -0.65 -16.63 25.28
C ILE A 741 -0.70 -15.37 24.40
N VAL A 742 -0.35 -15.49 23.11
CA VAL A 742 -0.43 -14.40 22.11
C VAL A 742 -1.85 -13.92 21.91
N ASP A 743 -2.82 -14.84 21.78
CA ASP A 743 -4.23 -14.47 21.67
C ASP A 743 -4.79 -13.90 22.97
N TRP A 744 -4.28 -14.32 24.13
CA TRP A 744 -4.67 -13.77 25.43
C TRP A 744 -4.17 -12.33 25.60
N ASN A 745 -2.89 -12.05 25.31
CA ASN A 745 -2.33 -10.71 25.47
C ASN A 745 -2.97 -9.69 24.52
N TYR A 746 -3.23 -10.10 23.27
CA TYR A 746 -4.00 -9.29 22.31
C TYR A 746 -5.38 -8.93 22.88
N ARG A 747 -6.14 -9.91 23.37
CA ARG A 747 -7.47 -9.68 23.98
C ARG A 747 -7.40 -8.82 25.25
N ARG A 748 -6.35 -8.99 26.06
CA ARG A 748 -6.10 -8.18 27.27
C ARG A 748 -5.86 -6.71 26.92
N MET A 749 -4.99 -6.42 25.94
CA MET A 749 -4.72 -5.05 25.50
C MET A 749 -5.94 -4.40 24.85
N PHE A 750 -6.69 -5.16 24.05
CA PHE A 750 -7.93 -4.67 23.42
C PHE A 750 -9.01 -4.33 24.47
N ALA A 751 -9.19 -5.18 25.49
CA ALA A 751 -10.09 -4.91 26.62
C ALA A 751 -9.62 -3.72 27.48
N GLY A 752 -8.31 -3.55 27.66
CA GLY A 752 -7.71 -2.40 28.35
C GLY A 752 -7.93 -1.06 27.63
N ALA A 753 -8.22 -1.08 26.33
CA ALA A 753 -8.61 0.07 25.53
C ALA A 753 -10.16 0.31 25.51
N GLY A 754 -10.93 -0.39 26.35
CA GLY A 754 -12.36 -0.18 26.51
C GLY A 754 -13.26 -0.78 25.42
N GLN A 755 -12.72 -1.65 24.55
CA GLN A 755 -13.51 -2.31 23.49
C GLN A 755 -13.57 -3.84 23.67
N PRO A 756 -14.74 -4.49 23.45
CA PRO A 756 -14.86 -5.95 23.54
C PRO A 756 -14.27 -6.66 22.30
N ALA A 757 -13.29 -7.52 22.50
CA ALA A 757 -12.63 -8.27 21.43
C ALA A 757 -13.49 -9.46 20.91
N HIS A 758 -14.36 -9.21 19.93
CA HIS A 758 -15.18 -10.25 19.30
C HIS A 758 -14.38 -11.14 18.33
N LYS A 759 -14.39 -12.47 18.56
CA LYS A 759 -13.69 -13.47 17.71
C LYS A 759 -14.26 -13.61 16.30
N SER A 760 -15.52 -13.26 16.10
CA SER A 760 -16.26 -13.46 14.84
C SER A 760 -16.27 -12.24 13.92
N GLN A 761 -15.84 -11.07 14.40
CA GLN A 761 -16.00 -9.79 13.70
C GLN A 761 -14.65 -9.23 13.23
N LYS A 762 -14.70 -8.40 12.17
CA LYS A 762 -13.54 -7.66 11.68
C LYS A 762 -13.23 -6.50 12.63
N GLN A 763 -12.08 -6.56 13.29
CA GLN A 763 -11.51 -5.46 14.06
C GLN A 763 -10.51 -4.76 13.13
N ASP A 764 -10.80 -3.54 12.67
CA ASP A 764 -9.89 -2.79 11.81
C ASP A 764 -8.84 -2.04 12.65
N ILE A 765 -7.58 -2.22 12.30
CA ILE A 765 -6.43 -2.19 13.24
C ILE A 765 -5.81 -0.78 13.38
N ILE A 766 -6.33 0.23 12.67
CA ILE A 766 -5.62 1.50 12.37
C ILE A 766 -5.17 2.29 13.63
N THR A 767 -5.83 2.10 14.78
CA THR A 767 -5.48 2.74 16.07
C THR A 767 -5.01 1.77 17.17
N PHE A 768 -4.84 0.48 16.89
CA PHE A 768 -4.40 -0.50 17.89
C PHE A 768 -2.90 -0.85 17.73
N PRO A 769 -2.06 -0.73 18.78
CA PRO A 769 -0.62 -1.01 18.72
C PRO A 769 -0.32 -2.52 18.63
N ILE A 770 -0.54 -3.08 17.44
CA ILE A 770 -0.47 -4.52 17.19
C ILE A 770 0.95 -5.07 17.30
N GLU A 771 1.96 -4.29 16.91
CA GLU A 771 3.37 -4.59 17.08
C GLU A 771 3.69 -4.79 18.56
N GLN A 772 3.23 -3.88 19.42
CA GLN A 772 3.44 -3.98 20.87
C GLN A 772 2.73 -5.22 21.44
N ALA A 773 1.49 -5.48 21.03
CA ALA A 773 0.70 -6.62 21.50
C ALA A 773 1.32 -7.99 21.16
N ARG A 774 2.03 -8.11 20.02
CA ARG A 774 2.79 -9.31 19.65
C ARG A 774 4.20 -9.33 20.26
N LEU A 775 4.96 -8.25 20.14
CA LEU A 775 6.37 -8.18 20.54
C LEU A 775 6.59 -8.25 22.06
N GLN A 776 5.62 -7.88 22.89
CA GLN A 776 5.65 -8.13 24.34
C GLN A 776 5.88 -9.62 24.70
N ILE A 777 5.46 -10.55 23.84
CA ILE A 777 5.69 -11.99 24.01
C ILE A 777 6.87 -12.46 23.13
N GLY A 778 6.96 -11.95 21.89
CA GLY A 778 8.00 -12.34 20.95
C GLY A 778 9.41 -12.00 21.43
N LEU A 779 9.63 -10.80 21.97
CA LEU A 779 10.96 -10.34 22.36
C LEU A 779 11.55 -11.14 23.55
N PRO A 780 10.81 -11.40 24.66
CA PRO A 780 11.30 -12.30 25.71
C PRO A 780 11.64 -13.71 25.19
N MET A 781 10.80 -14.29 24.33
CA MET A 781 11.05 -15.63 23.76
C MET A 781 12.32 -15.67 22.90
N THR A 782 12.58 -14.63 22.11
CA THR A 782 13.82 -14.47 21.33
C THR A 782 15.06 -14.37 22.23
N VAL A 783 14.98 -13.64 23.35
CA VAL A 783 16.08 -13.56 24.32
C VAL A 783 16.31 -14.90 25.02
N CYS A 784 15.25 -15.58 25.46
CA CYS A 784 15.34 -16.93 26.03
C CYS A 784 15.93 -17.95 25.05
N ALA A 785 15.63 -17.84 23.75
CA ALA A 785 16.24 -18.65 22.71
C ALA A 785 17.76 -18.38 22.61
N ALA A 786 18.19 -17.12 22.55
CA ALA A 786 19.62 -16.78 22.50
C ALA A 786 20.38 -17.28 23.75
N THR A 787 19.82 -17.08 24.95
CA THR A 787 20.42 -17.53 26.21
C THR A 787 20.52 -19.06 26.29
N SER A 788 19.49 -19.79 25.85
CA SER A 788 19.51 -21.26 25.86
C SER A 788 20.48 -21.84 24.83
N ILE A 789 20.64 -21.22 23.65
CA ILE A 789 21.68 -21.59 22.67
C ILE A 789 23.09 -21.36 23.25
N ALA A 790 23.32 -20.22 23.90
CA ALA A 790 24.61 -19.93 24.54
C ALA A 790 24.92 -20.95 25.65
N LEU A 791 23.94 -21.28 26.49
CA LEU A 791 24.07 -22.29 27.53
C LEU A 791 24.36 -23.68 26.95
N PHE A 792 23.68 -24.07 25.86
CA PHE A 792 23.96 -25.31 25.14
C PHE A 792 25.39 -25.35 24.59
N GLY A 793 25.88 -24.27 23.97
CA GLY A 793 27.27 -24.18 23.53
C GLY A 793 28.30 -24.36 24.65
N PHE A 794 28.03 -23.78 25.81
CA PHE A 794 28.86 -23.91 27.01
C PHE A 794 28.82 -25.32 27.62
N LEU A 795 27.65 -25.97 27.62
CA LEU A 795 27.45 -27.32 28.14
C LEU A 795 28.06 -28.36 27.20
N MET A 796 27.79 -28.30 25.90
CA MET A 796 28.33 -29.24 24.89
C MET A 796 29.86 -29.28 24.86
N ASN A 797 30.54 -28.17 25.20
CA ASN A 797 31.99 -28.13 25.33
C ASN A 797 32.56 -28.99 26.50
N ARG A 798 31.70 -29.47 27.41
CA ARG A 798 32.07 -30.28 28.59
C ARG A 798 31.57 -31.73 28.55
N GLY A 799 30.92 -32.15 27.47
CA GLY A 799 30.36 -33.51 27.35
C GLY A 799 29.36 -33.86 28.47
N PRO A 800 28.20 -33.19 28.56
CA PRO A 800 27.22 -33.44 29.61
C PRO A 800 26.53 -34.80 29.37
N PRO A 801 25.85 -35.39 30.36
CA PRO A 801 25.08 -36.61 30.13
C PRO A 801 23.94 -36.37 29.12
N LEU A 802 23.65 -37.38 28.28
CA LEU A 802 22.74 -37.28 27.14
C LEU A 802 21.38 -36.64 27.47
N TRP A 803 20.78 -36.97 28.61
CA TRP A 803 19.48 -36.42 29.01
C TRP A 803 19.50 -34.89 29.23
N VAL A 804 20.63 -34.32 29.68
CA VAL A 804 20.80 -32.85 29.79
C VAL A 804 20.91 -32.21 28.41
N ALA A 805 21.61 -32.86 27.47
CA ALA A 805 21.70 -32.41 26.09
C ALA A 805 20.31 -32.39 25.42
N LEU A 806 19.53 -33.47 25.60
CA LEU A 806 18.16 -33.59 25.10
C LEU A 806 17.20 -32.57 25.74
N LEU A 807 17.32 -32.29 27.03
CA LEU A 807 16.55 -31.25 27.72
C LEU A 807 16.87 -29.85 27.16
N MET A 808 18.14 -29.54 26.90
CA MET A 808 18.52 -28.27 26.28
C MET A 808 17.99 -28.14 24.84
N VAL A 809 18.02 -29.22 24.06
CA VAL A 809 17.40 -29.26 22.71
C VAL A 809 15.89 -28.99 22.79
N PHE A 810 15.17 -29.55 23.77
CA PHE A 810 13.76 -29.24 24.00
C PHE A 810 13.53 -27.75 24.31
N ILE A 811 14.29 -27.17 25.24
CA ILE A 811 14.16 -25.76 25.66
C ILE A 811 14.45 -24.81 24.48
N ILE A 812 15.53 -25.05 23.74
CA ILE A 812 15.90 -24.27 22.55
C ILE A 812 14.78 -24.33 21.51
N CYS A 813 14.30 -25.52 21.17
CA CYS A 813 13.24 -25.67 20.16
C CYS A 813 11.92 -25.04 20.63
N PHE A 814 11.60 -25.11 21.92
CA PHE A 814 10.44 -24.42 22.50
C PHE A 814 10.55 -22.89 22.33
N CYS A 815 11.66 -22.28 22.75
CA CYS A 815 11.85 -20.83 22.70
C CYS A 815 11.96 -20.29 21.27
N ILE A 816 12.71 -20.97 20.39
CA ILE A 816 12.81 -20.60 18.96
C ILE A 816 11.43 -20.70 18.29
N THR A 817 10.69 -21.79 18.52
CA THR A 817 9.34 -21.96 17.95
C THR A 817 8.38 -20.88 18.43
N ALA A 818 8.50 -20.46 19.70
CA ALA A 818 7.67 -19.41 20.27
C ALA A 818 7.95 -18.05 19.58
N ALA A 819 9.21 -17.66 19.49
CA ALA A 819 9.64 -16.44 18.80
C ALA A 819 9.23 -16.46 17.31
N TYR A 820 9.50 -17.55 16.60
CA TYR A 820 9.20 -17.73 15.18
C TYR A 820 7.70 -17.60 14.88
N ASN A 821 6.85 -18.25 15.70
CA ASN A 821 5.40 -18.19 15.54
C ASN A 821 4.86 -16.77 15.79
N VAL A 822 5.37 -16.04 16.78
CA VAL A 822 4.96 -14.64 17.05
C VAL A 822 5.30 -13.72 15.88
N MET A 823 6.51 -13.85 15.32
CA MET A 823 6.93 -13.03 14.17
C MET A 823 6.12 -13.37 12.91
N ASN A 824 5.83 -14.65 12.65
CA ASN A 824 4.92 -15.04 11.57
C ASN A 824 3.52 -14.42 11.71
N VAL A 825 2.94 -14.43 12.92
CA VAL A 825 1.66 -13.78 13.21
C VAL A 825 1.73 -12.28 12.92
N LEU A 826 2.81 -11.61 13.36
CA LEU A 826 3.01 -10.19 13.13
C LEU A 826 3.12 -9.83 11.63
N ILE A 827 3.89 -10.60 10.84
CA ILE A 827 4.01 -10.35 9.39
C ILE A 827 2.65 -10.51 8.67
N VAL A 828 1.83 -11.48 9.08
CA VAL A 828 0.46 -11.67 8.54
C VAL A 828 -0.48 -10.55 8.97
N ASP A 829 -0.37 -10.06 10.21
CA ASP A 829 -1.13 -8.91 10.70
C ASP A 829 -0.75 -7.61 9.97
N LEU A 830 0.54 -7.41 9.64
CA LEU A 830 1.04 -6.25 8.90
C LEU A 830 0.63 -6.25 7.40
N TYR A 831 0.62 -7.41 6.71
CA TYR A 831 0.25 -7.52 5.29
C TYR A 831 -0.99 -8.40 5.06
N TYR A 832 -2.09 -8.06 5.74
CA TYR A 832 -3.35 -8.81 5.64
C TYR A 832 -3.98 -8.83 4.23
N THR A 833 -3.60 -7.91 3.33
CA THR A 833 -4.13 -7.80 1.96
C THR A 833 -3.48 -8.76 0.96
N THR A 834 -2.20 -9.10 1.18
CA THR A 834 -1.39 -9.99 0.32
C THR A 834 -0.59 -10.99 1.17
N PRO A 835 -1.27 -11.79 2.03
CA PRO A 835 -0.60 -12.59 3.05
C PRO A 835 0.26 -13.70 2.46
N ALA A 836 -0.08 -14.26 1.29
CA ALA A 836 0.73 -15.28 0.64
C ALA A 836 2.05 -14.70 0.12
N THR A 837 2.01 -13.50 -0.47
CA THR A 837 3.22 -12.76 -0.88
C THR A 837 4.12 -12.43 0.31
N ALA A 838 3.56 -11.92 1.42
CA ALA A 838 4.35 -11.61 2.61
C ALA A 838 4.99 -12.85 3.25
N MET A 839 4.25 -13.97 3.28
CA MET A 839 4.78 -15.26 3.74
C MET A 839 5.81 -15.86 2.78
N ALA A 840 5.72 -15.59 1.47
CA ALA A 840 6.74 -15.96 0.51
C ALA A 840 8.06 -15.19 0.72
N ALA A 841 8.00 -13.88 1.00
CA ALA A 841 9.19 -13.08 1.34
C ALA A 841 9.84 -13.57 2.65
N ASN A 842 9.04 -13.89 3.67
CA ASN A 842 9.50 -14.49 4.92
C ASN A 842 10.17 -15.86 4.69
N ASN A 843 9.58 -16.70 3.83
CA ASN A 843 10.16 -17.98 3.47
C ASN A 843 11.49 -17.82 2.69
N LEU A 844 11.59 -16.83 1.81
CA LEU A 844 12.82 -16.53 1.07
C LEU A 844 13.96 -16.17 2.04
N VAL A 845 13.74 -15.21 2.95
CA VAL A 845 14.77 -14.78 3.92
C VAL A 845 15.18 -15.94 4.85
N ARG A 846 14.22 -16.67 5.43
CA ARG A 846 14.52 -17.76 6.37
C ARG A 846 15.27 -18.93 5.72
N CYS A 847 14.95 -19.29 4.47
CA CYS A 847 15.59 -20.42 3.79
C CYS A 847 17.03 -20.08 3.37
N PHE A 848 17.29 -18.85 2.89
CA PHE A 848 18.64 -18.41 2.54
C PHE A 848 19.53 -18.27 3.78
N LEU A 849 19.05 -17.66 4.87
CA LEU A 849 19.81 -17.56 6.12
C LEU A 849 20.01 -18.93 6.80
N GLY A 850 19.00 -19.81 6.76
CA GLY A 850 19.11 -21.19 7.25
C GLY A 850 20.11 -22.03 6.47
N ALA A 851 20.15 -21.92 5.13
CA ALA A 851 21.14 -22.59 4.29
C ALA A 851 22.56 -22.08 4.59
N GLY A 852 22.74 -20.76 4.72
CA GLY A 852 24.02 -20.16 5.10
C GLY A 852 24.50 -20.61 6.48
N ALA A 853 23.61 -20.64 7.47
CA ALA A 853 23.94 -21.10 8.82
C ALA A 853 24.33 -22.58 8.88
N ALA A 854 23.57 -23.47 8.20
CA ALA A 854 23.89 -24.89 8.13
C ALA A 854 25.24 -25.15 7.42
N ALA A 855 25.53 -24.43 6.33
CA ALA A 855 26.79 -24.55 5.60
C ALA A 855 28.00 -24.01 6.39
N ALA A 856 27.82 -22.89 7.12
CA ALA A 856 28.88 -22.27 7.91
C ALA A 856 29.19 -23.00 9.22
N LEU A 857 28.24 -23.76 9.77
CA LEU A 857 28.34 -24.37 11.11
C LEU A 857 29.59 -25.23 11.29
N ASN A 858 29.82 -26.23 10.44
CA ASN A 858 30.94 -27.16 10.58
C ASN A 858 32.31 -26.45 10.41
N PRO A 859 32.53 -25.60 9.38
CA PRO A 859 33.74 -24.79 9.27
C PRO A 859 33.98 -23.85 10.47
N LEU A 860 32.93 -23.21 11.01
CA LEU A 860 33.05 -22.35 12.20
C LEU A 860 33.43 -23.17 13.44
N ILE A 861 32.79 -24.33 13.64
CA ILE A 861 33.09 -25.27 14.71
C ILE A 861 34.57 -25.69 14.69
N GLN A 862 35.12 -25.98 13.51
CA GLN A 862 36.52 -26.39 13.35
C GLN A 862 37.51 -25.25 13.63
N ARG A 863 37.15 -23.99 13.35
CA ARG A 863 38.04 -22.83 13.52
C ARG A 863 37.94 -22.14 14.88
N LEU A 864 36.74 -21.97 15.40
CA LEU A 864 36.46 -21.20 16.62
C LEU A 864 36.18 -22.09 17.84
N GLY A 865 35.95 -23.39 17.63
CA GLY A 865 35.45 -24.29 18.66
C GLY A 865 33.93 -24.15 18.90
N ILE A 866 33.37 -25.15 19.58
CA ILE A 866 31.92 -25.29 19.74
C ILE A 866 31.28 -24.16 20.56
N GLN A 867 31.90 -23.77 21.66
CA GLN A 867 31.40 -22.74 22.56
C GLN A 867 31.30 -21.38 21.86
N TRP A 868 32.38 -20.94 21.22
CA TRP A 868 32.40 -19.66 20.48
C TRP A 868 31.51 -19.67 19.25
N THR A 869 31.33 -20.81 18.57
CA THR A 869 30.39 -20.91 17.45
C THR A 869 28.95 -20.70 17.92
N TYR A 870 28.51 -21.36 19.00
CA TYR A 870 27.15 -21.14 19.53
C TYR A 870 26.99 -19.78 20.24
N TYR A 871 28.06 -19.20 20.79
CA TYR A 871 28.05 -17.80 21.23
C TYR A 871 27.92 -16.81 20.07
N LEU A 872 28.51 -17.09 18.90
CA LEU A 872 28.31 -16.29 17.69
C LEU A 872 26.86 -16.41 17.19
N VAL A 873 26.29 -17.62 17.20
CA VAL A 873 24.86 -17.85 16.87
C VAL A 873 23.91 -17.14 17.85
N ALA A 874 24.26 -17.06 19.14
CA ALA A 874 23.52 -16.30 20.14
C ALA A 874 23.75 -14.77 20.08
N GLY A 875 24.96 -14.35 19.67
CA GLY A 875 25.44 -12.97 19.70
C GLY A 875 24.82 -12.04 18.65
N VAL A 876 24.11 -12.58 17.67
CA VAL A 876 23.41 -11.81 16.61
C VAL A 876 22.24 -10.95 17.15
N LEU A 877 21.90 -11.03 18.45
CA LEU A 877 20.64 -10.52 18.97
C LEU A 877 20.67 -9.47 20.10
N VAL A 878 21.82 -9.11 20.69
CA VAL A 878 21.83 -8.13 21.80
C VAL A 878 23.07 -7.22 21.82
N VAL A 879 22.87 -5.95 21.42
CA VAL A 879 23.59 -4.78 21.97
C VAL A 879 22.53 -3.79 22.45
N ARG A 880 22.62 -3.33 23.70
CA ARG A 880 21.62 -2.42 24.32
C ARG A 880 22.32 -1.33 25.11
N LEU A 881 21.86 -0.08 24.95
CA LEU A 881 22.27 1.03 25.81
C LEU A 881 21.40 1.04 27.07
N HIS A 882 21.98 0.85 28.25
CA HIS A 882 21.25 0.94 29.52
C HIS A 882 21.32 2.37 30.05
N ILE A 883 20.15 2.97 30.36
CA ILE A 883 20.01 4.37 30.79
C ILE A 883 19.07 4.41 32.00
N ARG A 884 19.28 5.32 32.95
CA ARG A 884 18.49 5.46 34.19
C ARG A 884 18.41 6.92 34.62
N TYR A 885 17.24 7.42 35.01
CA TYR A 885 17.14 8.73 35.68
C TYR A 885 17.51 8.59 37.17
N SER A 886 18.11 9.61 37.77
CA SER A 886 18.55 9.57 39.18
C SER A 886 17.40 9.13 40.09
N GLU A 887 17.65 8.16 40.97
CA GLU A 887 16.67 7.53 41.90
C GLU A 887 15.61 6.62 41.23
N GLY A 888 15.63 6.45 39.89
CA GLY A 888 14.71 5.58 39.14
C GLY A 888 15.21 4.16 38.85
N GLN A 889 14.41 3.39 38.10
CA GLN A 889 14.82 2.09 37.52
C GLN A 889 15.50 2.26 36.16
N TRP A 890 16.29 1.25 35.74
CA TRP A 890 16.88 1.21 34.40
C TRP A 890 15.79 1.14 33.30
N ILE A 891 15.85 2.08 32.36
CA ILE A 891 14.88 2.29 31.30
C ILE A 891 15.03 1.16 30.26
N SER A 892 13.97 0.37 30.11
CA SER A 892 13.85 -0.60 29.01
C SER A 892 13.31 0.07 27.75
N PRO A 893 13.75 -0.32 26.54
CA PRO A 893 13.23 0.23 25.29
C PRO A 893 11.71 0.15 25.20
N GLY A 894 11.05 1.30 24.98
CA GLY A 894 9.59 1.41 24.91
C GLY A 894 8.87 1.48 26.27
N MET A 895 9.60 1.63 27.39
CA MET A 895 9.01 1.98 28.69
C MET A 895 8.32 3.34 28.63
N THR A 896 7.25 3.54 29.40
CA THR A 896 6.60 4.86 29.56
C THR A 896 6.97 5.46 30.92
N LEU A 897 7.41 6.71 30.92
CA LEU A 897 7.81 7.48 32.09
C LEU A 897 6.92 8.73 32.26
N ASP A 898 6.69 9.15 33.49
CA ASP A 898 6.06 10.44 33.81
C ASP A 898 7.07 11.58 33.61
N ILE A 899 6.66 12.70 33.00
CA ILE A 899 7.50 13.90 32.79
C ILE A 899 8.14 14.44 34.09
N GLY A 900 7.53 14.19 35.25
CA GLY A 900 8.08 14.57 36.55
C GLY A 900 9.38 13.83 36.89
N ALA A 901 9.51 12.58 36.45
CA ALA A 901 10.67 11.73 36.72
C ALA A 901 11.86 11.99 35.77
N THR A 902 11.64 12.68 34.65
CA THR A 902 12.63 12.86 33.57
C THR A 902 13.32 14.24 33.58
N ARG A 903 13.15 15.01 34.66
CA ARG A 903 13.64 16.40 34.80
C ARG A 903 15.15 16.55 34.98
N ARG A 904 15.84 15.52 35.48
CA ARG A 904 17.31 15.50 35.68
C ARG A 904 17.99 14.79 34.50
N ILE A 905 19.28 15.04 34.29
CA ILE A 905 20.10 14.31 33.32
C ILE A 905 20.16 12.82 33.73
N PRO A 906 20.04 11.86 32.80
CA PRO A 906 20.13 10.44 33.14
C PRO A 906 21.58 9.96 33.26
N GLU A 907 21.76 8.92 34.07
CA GLU A 907 22.94 8.06 34.09
C GLU A 907 22.93 7.13 32.87
N ILE A 908 24.01 7.13 32.09
CA ILE A 908 24.20 6.23 30.94
C ILE A 908 25.26 5.19 31.33
N SER A 909 24.95 3.90 31.20
CA SER A 909 25.86 2.83 31.59
C SER A 909 27.08 2.73 30.68
N SER A 910 28.26 2.52 31.25
CA SER A 910 29.49 2.17 30.53
C SER A 910 29.53 0.72 30.00
N SER A 911 28.55 -0.11 30.36
CA SER A 911 28.56 -1.56 30.07
C SER A 911 28.63 -1.87 28.57
N GLY A 912 29.66 -2.62 28.18
CA GLY A 912 29.90 -3.01 26.78
C GLY A 912 30.64 -1.96 25.94
N LEU A 913 31.01 -0.81 26.50
CA LEU A 913 31.80 0.22 25.82
C LEU A 913 33.31 -0.04 25.97
N ARG A 914 34.09 0.42 24.99
CA ARG A 914 35.56 0.38 25.02
C ARG A 914 36.12 1.48 25.92
N CYS A 915 37.07 1.13 26.79
CA CYS A 915 37.88 2.08 27.56
C CYS A 915 38.71 2.98 26.66
N ASN A 916 39.12 4.15 27.17
CA ASN A 916 39.93 5.17 26.47
C ASN A 916 39.37 5.61 25.10
N THR A 917 38.08 5.41 24.88
CA THR A 917 37.35 5.91 23.70
C THR A 917 36.43 7.04 24.18
N HIS A 918 36.43 8.17 23.49
CA HIS A 918 35.45 9.23 23.74
C HIS A 918 34.15 8.90 23.02
N TYR A 919 33.03 9.22 23.65
CA TYR A 919 31.69 9.02 23.13
C TYR A 919 30.92 10.33 23.12
N VAL A 920 29.90 10.36 22.27
CA VAL A 920 28.99 11.49 22.13
C VAL A 920 27.56 10.99 22.07
N VAL A 921 26.66 11.63 22.80
CA VAL A 921 25.24 11.25 22.89
C VAL A 921 24.33 12.35 22.36
N PHE A 922 23.31 11.96 21.59
CA PHE A 922 22.15 12.79 21.25
C PHE A 922 20.92 12.32 22.02
N PHE A 923 20.09 13.26 22.43
CA PHE A 923 18.76 13.04 22.99
C PHE A 923 17.73 13.78 22.14
N LEU A 924 16.79 13.04 21.56
CA LEU A 924 15.89 13.51 20.51
C LEU A 924 14.44 13.30 20.91
N ASP A 925 13.57 14.27 20.65
CA ASP A 925 12.12 14.08 20.54
C ASP A 925 11.77 13.86 19.06
N LEU A 926 11.01 12.80 18.76
CA LEU A 926 10.61 12.44 17.40
C LEU A 926 9.18 12.89 17.04
N ASP A 927 8.38 13.32 18.00
CA ASP A 927 6.92 13.48 17.85
C ASP A 927 6.46 14.94 17.94
N VAL A 928 7.37 15.91 17.99
CA VAL A 928 7.01 17.33 18.10
C VAL A 928 6.29 17.82 16.85
N VAL A 929 5.10 18.40 17.04
CA VAL A 929 4.33 19.08 15.99
C VAL A 929 4.58 20.58 16.09
N LEU A 930 5.01 21.20 14.99
CA LEU A 930 5.24 22.64 14.95
C LEU A 930 3.91 23.42 15.04
N PRO A 931 3.76 24.38 15.98
CA PRO A 931 2.54 25.18 16.11
C PRO A 931 2.09 25.81 14.79
N ALA A 932 0.78 25.86 14.57
CA ALA A 932 0.13 26.30 13.33
C ALA A 932 0.45 25.46 12.06
N THR A 933 1.13 24.32 12.17
CA THR A 933 1.33 23.36 11.07
C THR A 933 0.89 21.95 11.46
N VAL A 934 0.73 21.06 10.48
CA VAL A 934 0.52 19.62 10.71
C VAL A 934 1.84 18.83 10.53
N ILE A 935 2.99 19.53 10.61
CA ILE A 935 4.30 18.96 10.32
C ILE A 935 4.92 18.45 11.62
N GLN A 936 5.17 17.15 11.68
CA GLN A 936 6.04 16.55 12.69
C GLN A 936 7.50 16.84 12.36
N THR A 937 8.26 17.23 13.38
CA THR A 937 9.69 17.54 13.28
C THR A 937 10.48 16.88 14.42
N VAL A 938 11.77 16.67 14.21
CA VAL A 938 12.70 16.20 15.25
C VAL A 938 13.29 17.40 15.98
N ILE A 939 13.32 17.33 17.32
CA ILE A 939 13.97 18.33 18.18
C ILE A 939 15.13 17.69 18.95
N LEU A 940 16.28 18.37 18.97
CA LEU A 940 17.42 17.98 19.79
C LEU A 940 17.28 18.54 21.22
N HIS A 941 16.90 17.69 22.16
CA HIS A 941 16.69 18.06 23.57
C HIS A 941 17.99 18.19 24.36
N TRP A 942 18.97 17.33 24.09
CA TRP A 942 20.29 17.36 24.73
C TRP A 942 21.37 16.74 23.86
N TYR A 943 22.59 17.22 24.03
CA TYR A 943 23.79 16.76 23.34
C TYR A 943 24.99 16.92 24.27
N GLN A 944 25.78 15.85 24.41
CA GLN A 944 26.97 15.83 25.26
C GLN A 944 28.13 15.10 24.54
N PRO A 945 29.19 15.81 24.15
CA PRO A 945 30.45 15.24 23.68
C PRO A 945 31.41 14.91 24.83
N ASN A 946 32.53 14.28 24.49
CA ASN A 946 33.67 13.96 25.36
C ASN A 946 33.30 13.09 26.57
N LEU A 947 32.30 12.22 26.43
CA LEU A 947 31.97 11.22 27.45
C LEU A 947 33.01 10.10 27.44
N VAL A 948 33.53 9.74 28.61
CA VAL A 948 34.52 8.68 28.79
C VAL A 948 33.97 7.61 29.74
N ALA A 949 34.22 6.35 29.41
CA ALA A 949 33.93 5.22 30.30
C ALA A 949 35.02 5.11 31.37
N ASN A 950 34.67 5.33 32.64
CA ASN A 950 35.60 5.13 33.76
C ASN A 950 35.78 3.63 34.00
N CYS A 951 36.99 3.13 33.74
CA CYS A 951 37.35 1.71 33.73
C CYS A 951 38.15 1.29 34.98
N THR A 952 37.83 1.83 36.16
CA THR A 952 38.33 1.30 37.43
C THR A 952 37.78 -0.12 37.67
N PRO A 953 38.56 -1.05 38.26
CA PRO A 953 38.14 -2.43 38.47
C PRO A 953 37.22 -2.57 39.70
N SER A 954 36.04 -1.96 39.65
CA SER A 954 34.94 -2.17 40.59
C SER A 954 33.77 -2.85 39.90
N LEU A 955 33.16 -3.84 40.56
CA LEU A 955 32.05 -4.69 40.05
C LEU A 955 30.70 -3.95 39.88
N SER A 956 30.71 -2.63 39.80
CA SER A 956 29.56 -1.74 39.75
C SER A 956 29.49 -0.98 38.43
N PHE A 957 28.28 -0.79 37.92
CA PHE A 957 28.03 -0.04 36.68
C PHE A 957 28.49 1.42 36.82
N THR A 958 29.69 1.74 36.32
CA THR A 958 30.14 3.13 36.24
C THR A 958 29.32 3.88 35.18
N PRO A 959 28.80 5.09 35.47
CA PRO A 959 28.22 5.92 34.44
C PRO A 959 29.31 6.45 33.49
N LEU A 960 28.94 6.74 32.24
CA LEU A 960 29.73 7.62 31.38
C LEU A 960 29.83 9.00 32.03
N ALA A 961 31.04 9.53 32.16
CA ALA A 961 31.32 10.85 32.74
C ALA A 961 31.96 11.78 31.70
N PRO A 962 31.75 13.10 31.77
CA PRO A 962 32.52 14.06 30.97
C PRO A 962 34.01 14.00 31.33
N ASP A 963 34.89 14.16 30.33
CA ASP A 963 36.32 14.35 30.54
C ASP A 963 36.61 15.77 31.08
N GLU A 964 36.97 15.86 32.37
CA GLU A 964 37.26 17.14 33.05
C GLU A 964 38.55 17.82 32.53
N GLY A 965 39.39 17.12 31.75
CA GLY A 965 40.69 17.62 31.28
C GLY A 965 40.69 18.51 30.03
N ARG A 966 39.55 18.68 29.34
CA ARG A 966 39.46 19.46 28.08
C ARG A 966 38.44 20.61 28.19
N HIS A 967 38.93 21.84 28.33
CA HIS A 967 38.08 23.03 28.45
C HIS A 967 37.28 23.37 27.18
N SER A 968 36.04 23.83 27.41
CA SER A 968 35.15 24.58 26.51
C SER A 968 34.92 24.03 25.09
N PHE A 969 34.02 23.06 24.97
CA PHE A 969 33.15 22.92 23.81
C PHE A 969 31.74 23.37 24.18
N ASN A 970 30.98 23.91 23.21
CA ASN A 970 29.59 24.29 23.43
C ASN A 970 28.73 23.05 23.70
N VAL A 971 28.31 22.86 24.95
CA VAL A 971 27.38 21.81 25.39
C VAL A 971 25.96 22.35 25.32
N ALA A 972 25.01 21.55 24.80
CA ALA A 972 23.60 21.93 24.82
C ALA A 972 23.05 21.74 26.25
N SER A 973 22.34 22.73 26.79
CA SER A 973 21.62 22.58 28.06
C SER A 973 20.62 21.41 27.99
N TYR A 974 20.53 20.59 29.04
CA TYR A 974 19.60 19.45 29.07
C TYR A 974 18.16 19.94 29.22
N ILE A 975 17.37 19.78 28.16
CA ILE A 975 15.92 20.01 28.19
C ILE A 975 15.25 18.65 28.38
N GLY A 976 14.68 18.40 29.56
CA GLY A 976 13.92 17.16 29.81
C GLY A 976 12.70 17.02 28.89
N PRO A 977 12.09 15.82 28.78
CA PRO A 977 10.83 15.61 28.07
C PRO A 977 9.73 16.63 28.40
N GLN A 978 9.12 17.22 27.38
CA GLN A 978 8.01 18.16 27.49
C GLN A 978 6.90 17.89 26.43
N PRO A 979 6.33 16.67 26.39
CA PRO A 979 5.13 16.44 25.59
C PRO A 979 3.98 17.36 26.06
N PRO A 980 3.15 17.91 25.14
CA PRO A 980 1.96 18.68 25.48
C PRO A 980 1.02 17.96 26.47
N PRO A 981 0.23 18.70 27.28
CA PRO A 981 -0.77 18.11 28.17
C PRO A 981 -1.71 17.13 27.45
N GLY A 982 -1.93 15.96 28.06
CA GLY A 982 -2.77 14.89 27.50
C GLY A 982 -2.12 14.10 26.36
N SER A 983 -0.81 14.25 26.12
CA SER A 983 -0.11 13.57 25.03
C SER A 983 1.07 12.70 25.51
N HIS A 984 1.61 11.91 24.57
CA HIS A 984 2.77 11.06 24.77
C HIS A 984 3.73 11.23 23.59
N HIS A 985 5.00 11.54 23.85
CA HIS A 985 6.05 11.66 22.82
C HIS A 985 7.12 10.58 22.99
N ARG A 986 7.71 10.13 21.86
CA ARG A 986 8.85 9.22 21.81
C ARG A 986 10.16 9.96 21.90
N TYR A 987 10.93 9.65 22.93
CA TYR A 987 12.27 10.16 23.15
C TYR A 987 13.31 9.09 22.87
N VAL A 988 14.39 9.46 22.18
CA VAL A 988 15.47 8.54 21.76
C VAL A 988 16.83 9.06 22.22
N TYR A 989 17.62 8.16 22.82
CA TYR A 989 19.05 8.35 23.06
C TYR A 989 19.87 7.59 22.01
N LEU A 990 20.78 8.29 21.33
CA LEU A 990 21.72 7.73 20.35
C LEU A 990 23.15 7.96 20.83
N LEU A 991 23.96 6.91 20.96
CA LEU A 991 25.37 6.99 21.37
C LEU A 991 26.30 6.65 20.19
N PHE A 992 27.31 7.48 19.96
CA PHE A 992 28.32 7.32 18.91
C PHE A 992 29.73 7.32 19.51
N ALA A 993 30.69 6.65 18.86
CA ALA A 993 32.10 6.92 19.14
C ALA A 993 32.49 8.25 18.51
N GLN A 994 33.21 9.05 19.28
CA GLN A 994 33.68 10.37 18.88
C GLN A 994 35.12 10.25 18.32
N PRO A 995 35.41 10.75 17.11
CA PRO A 995 36.76 10.71 16.56
C PRO A 995 37.71 11.64 17.33
N PRO A 996 39.03 11.35 17.40
CA PRO A 996 39.99 12.16 18.16
C PRO A 996 40.08 13.63 17.72
N ALA A 997 39.79 13.91 16.44
CA ALA A 997 39.78 15.23 15.82
C ALA A 997 38.36 15.82 15.67
N TYR A 998 37.43 15.43 16.54
CA TYR A 998 36.06 15.93 16.51
C TYR A 998 35.99 17.45 16.68
N LYS A 999 35.43 18.15 15.68
CA LYS A 999 34.99 19.53 15.77
C LYS A 999 33.47 19.57 15.62
N PHE A 1000 32.79 20.36 16.45
CA PHE A 1000 31.37 20.64 16.24
C PHE A 1000 31.20 21.45 14.93
N PRO A 1001 30.34 21.06 13.97
CA PRO A 1001 30.33 21.72 12.67
C PRO A 1001 29.72 23.12 12.74
N ASP A 1002 30.38 24.10 12.14
CA ASP A 1002 30.01 25.51 12.28
C ASP A 1002 28.64 25.84 11.64
N CYS A 1003 28.17 25.05 10.66
CA CYS A 1003 26.81 25.18 10.10
C CYS A 1003 25.69 24.85 11.10
N PHE A 1004 25.98 24.10 12.17
CA PHE A 1004 25.05 23.79 13.25
C PHE A 1004 25.23 24.72 14.48
N SER A 1005 25.96 25.83 14.35
CA SER A 1005 26.23 26.81 15.41
C SER A 1005 24.98 27.54 15.98
N HIS A 1006 23.80 27.26 15.42
CA HIS A 1006 22.49 27.72 15.88
C HIS A 1006 21.81 26.76 16.88
N ILE A 1007 22.36 25.57 17.16
CA ILE A 1007 21.88 24.62 18.18
C ILE A 1007 22.18 25.05 19.65
N PRO A 1008 23.30 25.74 19.97
CA PRO A 1008 23.64 26.19 21.32
C PRO A 1008 22.68 27.15 22.07
N PRO A 1009 21.71 27.88 21.47
CA PRO A 1009 20.76 28.68 22.24
C PRO A 1009 19.92 27.84 23.21
N GLU A 1010 19.35 28.51 24.21
CA GLU A 1010 18.59 27.87 25.29
C GLU A 1010 17.11 27.62 24.94
N THR A 1011 16.64 28.11 23.79
CA THR A 1011 15.22 28.07 23.41
C THR A 1011 14.87 26.85 22.55
N MET A 1012 13.62 26.39 22.64
CA MET A 1012 13.12 25.22 21.90
C MET A 1012 13.12 25.47 20.39
N GLU A 1013 12.80 26.71 20.00
CA GLU A 1013 12.69 27.19 18.63
C GLU A 1013 14.01 27.07 17.87
N ALA A 1014 15.15 27.24 18.56
CA ALA A 1014 16.48 27.15 17.97
C ALA A 1014 16.96 25.69 17.71
N ARG A 1015 16.28 24.69 18.29
CA ARG A 1015 16.70 23.27 18.23
C ARG A 1015 15.75 22.38 17.41
N ALA A 1016 14.76 22.99 16.76
CA ALA A 1016 13.79 22.30 15.92
C ALA A 1016 14.31 22.06 14.49
N GLY A 1017 13.93 20.93 13.88
CA GLY A 1017 14.31 20.60 12.50
C GLY A 1017 15.67 19.90 12.37
N PHE A 1018 16.16 19.28 13.44
CA PHE A 1018 17.49 18.68 13.47
C PHE A 1018 17.60 17.38 12.65
N ASP A 1019 18.31 17.41 11.51
CA ASP A 1019 18.67 16.20 10.76
C ASP A 1019 19.98 15.57 11.29
N VAL A 1020 19.80 14.48 12.05
CA VAL A 1020 20.87 13.65 12.61
C VAL A 1020 21.87 13.19 11.54
N ARG A 1021 21.42 12.85 10.32
CA ARG A 1021 22.27 12.29 9.26
C ARG A 1021 23.19 13.34 8.66
N GLU A 1022 22.70 14.56 8.52
CA GLU A 1022 23.51 15.66 8.03
C GLU A 1022 24.56 16.06 9.06
N PHE A 1023 24.16 16.16 10.34
CA PHE A 1023 25.10 16.36 11.44
C PHE A 1023 26.18 15.27 11.48
N MET A 1024 25.80 13.99 11.36
CA MET A 1024 26.75 12.87 11.33
C MET A 1024 27.79 13.00 10.21
N ARG A 1025 27.39 13.44 9.01
CA ARG A 1025 28.33 13.68 7.90
C ARG A 1025 29.27 14.84 8.19
N ALA A 1026 28.71 15.98 8.60
CA ALA A 1026 29.48 17.20 8.85
C ALA A 1026 30.46 17.04 10.04
N ALA A 1027 30.10 16.24 11.04
CA ALA A 1027 30.90 15.96 12.24
C ALA A 1027 31.76 14.67 12.14
N ALA A 1028 31.82 14.04 10.96
CA ALA A 1028 32.54 12.79 10.69
C ALA A 1028 32.23 11.63 11.67
N LEU A 1029 30.97 11.51 12.11
CA LEU A 1029 30.52 10.45 13.01
C LEU A 1029 30.14 9.18 12.23
N GLY A 1030 30.62 8.03 12.71
CA GLY A 1030 30.19 6.71 12.24
C GLY A 1030 28.74 6.36 12.65
N PRO A 1031 28.23 5.16 12.34
CA PRO A 1031 26.90 4.75 12.80
C PRO A 1031 26.79 4.72 14.34
N PRO A 1032 25.58 4.87 14.91
CA PRO A 1032 25.39 4.80 16.36
C PRO A 1032 25.77 3.41 16.87
N ILE A 1033 26.55 3.38 17.94
CA ILE A 1033 27.06 2.16 18.58
C ILE A 1033 26.01 1.55 19.50
N ALA A 1034 25.18 2.38 20.12
CA ALA A 1034 24.15 1.94 21.03
C ALA A 1034 22.96 2.92 21.04
N VAL A 1035 21.75 2.40 21.29
CA VAL A 1035 20.48 3.14 21.25
C VAL A 1035 19.57 2.70 22.40
N ASN A 1036 18.79 3.63 22.95
CA ASN A 1036 17.63 3.34 23.80
C ASN A 1036 16.52 4.36 23.51
N TYR A 1037 15.25 4.01 23.77
CA TYR A 1037 14.11 4.91 23.58
C TYR A 1037 13.02 4.65 24.62
N PHE A 1038 12.23 5.67 24.93
CA PHE A 1038 11.11 5.59 25.87
C PHE A 1038 10.01 6.58 25.47
N PHE A 1039 8.82 6.43 26.06
CA PHE A 1039 7.72 7.37 25.92
C PHE A 1039 7.67 8.25 27.17
N ALA A 1040 7.55 9.57 27.04
CA ALA A 1040 7.17 10.42 28.17
C ALA A 1040 5.66 10.71 28.14
N ARG A 1041 5.02 10.69 29.30
CA ARG A 1041 3.59 10.91 29.50
C ARG A 1041 3.34 12.19 30.30
N ASN A 1042 2.46 13.06 29.81
CA ASN A 1042 2.02 14.26 30.53
C ASN A 1042 0.50 14.23 30.77
N ASP A 1043 0.08 13.80 31.97
CA ASP A 1043 -1.33 13.67 32.36
C ASP A 1043 -1.93 14.92 33.03
N LYS A 1044 -1.16 15.99 33.24
CA LYS A 1044 -1.61 17.12 34.08
C LYS A 1044 -2.38 18.18 33.26
N PRO A 1045 -3.63 18.51 33.64
CA PRO A 1045 -4.30 19.70 33.10
C PRO A 1045 -3.69 20.96 33.73
N ASP A 1046 -3.42 21.94 32.87
CA ASP A 1046 -2.86 23.28 33.04
C ASP A 1046 -2.46 23.80 34.44
N GLY A 1047 -1.21 24.28 34.53
CA GLY A 1047 -0.72 25.08 35.64
C GLY A 1047 0.52 25.90 35.25
N ASN A 1048 0.30 27.16 34.85
CA ASN A 1048 1.26 28.26 34.70
C ASN A 1048 2.72 27.92 34.30
N HIS A 1049 3.08 28.11 33.03
CA HIS A 1049 4.32 28.81 32.60
C HIS A 1049 4.24 29.13 31.08
N PRO A 1050 5.11 30.00 30.52
CA PRO A 1050 4.68 31.04 29.59
C PRO A 1050 4.40 30.58 28.16
N SER A 1051 3.50 31.32 27.50
CA SER A 1051 3.26 31.25 26.05
C SER A 1051 4.52 31.60 25.25
N PRO A 1052 4.98 30.75 24.33
CA PRO A 1052 5.99 31.13 23.33
C PRO A 1052 5.42 32.23 22.43
N SER A 1053 6.20 33.29 22.21
CA SER A 1053 5.78 34.47 21.48
C SER A 1053 5.66 34.22 19.97
N SER A 1054 4.76 34.96 19.33
CA SER A 1054 4.53 34.93 17.89
C SER A 1054 5.71 35.53 17.10
N SER A 1055 6.62 34.70 16.57
CA SER A 1055 7.31 34.96 15.29
C SER A 1055 8.09 33.71 14.85
N ALA A 1056 8.26 33.54 13.54
CA ALA A 1056 8.97 32.39 12.99
C ALA A 1056 10.49 32.64 12.93
N THR A 1057 11.25 31.77 13.59
CA THR A 1057 12.58 31.37 13.11
C THR A 1057 12.66 29.84 13.13
N THR A 1058 12.01 29.22 12.15
CA THR A 1058 12.58 27.98 11.61
C THR A 1058 14.01 28.31 11.18
N THR A 1059 15.01 27.59 11.67
CA THR A 1059 16.10 27.24 10.76
C THR A 1059 15.43 26.60 9.55
N SER A 1060 15.63 27.24 8.40
CA SER A 1060 14.81 27.07 7.22
C SER A 1060 14.61 25.61 6.80
N PHE A 1061 13.61 25.36 5.96
CA PHE A 1061 13.46 24.13 5.16
C PHE A 1061 14.59 23.91 4.11
N GLN A 1062 15.76 24.49 4.38
CA GLN A 1062 17.07 24.16 3.87
C GLN A 1062 17.99 24.21 5.09
N SER A 1063 18.68 23.11 5.38
CA SER A 1063 19.98 23.22 6.02
C SER A 1063 20.86 24.09 5.13
N VAL A 1064 21.53 25.07 5.74
CA VAL A 1064 22.61 25.80 5.07
C VAL A 1064 23.59 24.73 4.59
N PHE A 1065 23.93 24.74 3.29
CA PHE A 1065 24.84 23.76 2.68
C PHE A 1065 26.13 23.70 3.52
N CYS A 1066 26.26 22.69 4.39
CA CYS A 1066 27.49 22.48 5.13
C CYS A 1066 28.54 22.12 4.08
N ASP A 1067 29.62 22.91 3.99
CA ASP A 1067 30.74 22.56 3.13
C ASP A 1067 31.30 21.21 3.64
N THR A 1068 31.13 20.18 2.83
CA THR A 1068 31.53 18.80 3.16
C THR A 1068 32.93 18.49 2.63
N SER A 1069 33.68 19.49 2.17
CA SER A 1069 35.09 19.33 1.86
C SER A 1069 35.85 18.92 3.14
N PRO A 1070 36.54 17.77 3.14
CA PRO A 1070 37.33 17.34 4.29
C PRO A 1070 38.63 18.17 4.31
N THR A 1071 38.58 19.37 4.87
CA THR A 1071 39.75 20.25 5.04
C THR A 1071 40.67 19.70 6.14
N GLY A 1072 41.41 18.65 5.79
CA GLY A 1072 42.52 18.10 6.59
C GLY A 1072 42.65 16.59 6.53
N LEU A 1073 43.82 16.12 6.02
CA LEU A 1073 44.41 14.77 6.23
C LEU A 1073 43.70 13.61 5.48
N TRP A 1074 44.29 12.87 4.53
CA TRP A 1074 45.68 12.78 4.04
C TRP A 1074 45.76 12.57 2.52
N GLN A 1075 46.67 13.28 1.85
CA GLN A 1075 47.40 12.75 0.68
C GLN A 1075 48.70 12.09 1.17
N THR A 1076 49.33 11.26 0.31
CA THR A 1076 50.49 10.37 0.58
C THR A 1076 50.12 9.12 1.39
N ARG A 1077 50.61 7.91 1.08
CA ARG A 1077 51.53 7.42 0.01
C ARG A 1077 51.13 5.96 -0.30
N GLY A 1078 51.46 5.46 -1.48
CA GLY A 1078 51.07 4.09 -1.88
C GLY A 1078 51.89 2.99 -1.20
N ILE A 1079 51.24 1.84 -1.02
CA ILE A 1079 51.69 0.45 -1.25
C ILE A 1079 50.46 -0.29 -1.80
#